data_AF-A0A2E3NC33-F1
#
_entry.id   AF-A0A2E3NC33-F1
#
_cell.length_a   1.000
_cell.length_b   1.000
_cell.length_c   1.000
_cell.angle_alpha   90.00
_cell.angle_beta   90.00
_cell.angle_gamma   90.00
#
_symmetry.space_group_name_H-M   'P 1'
#
loop_
_entity.id
_entity.type
_entity.pdbx_description
1 polymer ?
#
loop_
_entity_poly.entity_id
_entity_poly.type
_entity_poly.pdbx_seq_one_letter_code
_entity_poly.pdbx_strand_id
1 'polypeptide(L)'
;IIEAGTSVYFTPGTRLTVNGSIQIEGTPFSRVQLTSVPGAPFVDDPASEGLPPGPPKWDGLKIVDSMNPENRIAHIDVRNAQHREGSIGIIRSQCVIDDVRFSGTHIRMIYTEDASVIIENSTFPDMFGPDEQAAELGLDNISEHIKGEGDIPKSGRYIIRNNYFGTNKGHNDVVDVVSGNLPEPIVQILGNYFAGSRCEELDLGGDIYVAGNTFTRVFKDDETSDRGYANAISTGDRPDTTTMVARNIFWDVDHAISLKNDSHTIFENNTVYKIHPDFVDTFDNTNIGSAINLFVPGDSSPTPAAGAYAGSNIFIDVPRVFGNADMRTEDSTFRTPLEFTHNLVDPMILDTSLGEEHPGESIFDLGTDNLSSTARFTNPEEGDFTLRPGSPALGAGPLGGDLGALVPDQIQISGEPPTFTTSRTAELTIGGPGIFGYRYRINNGPWSEAFDIGDAGGLVPGSPTTRTAQILLSDLPDGTYTVHVQGRTFASEWLPDVTESRSWTIDSTFSRLVISEVLSENGDVFAHEGTYPDIVELHNQGASTIDLSGLSLSDSPETPGEFTFPTGATLAAGEFLVLFADDANGTSGTHLGFSLSASGEGLYLFDSATRGAVLLDSIEFGSQVPGLSIGRDIQDQWHLNIPTPGTANLRQRTGDPATLLINEWMAEGEVLFRDDWIEIHNPDPLPVALESLGVSDHPDNPQNHTFPSLSFIAGEGYLRLIADRNTAAGSDHVPFALDADGDRILLFDRGGNPIDQVIFGPQGSDISQGRWELSPTGLSYFNLPTAGLANDTEEESSDSAFLNALALLRYLRISEIMYEPLGGKPYEFLELRNTGPVQLNLLGVRFTNGISFTFPSIILQPGEEILVVGDLTAFESRYGRSLNVAGVFEGNLDNSGEAIALSLPHPFEAAILRFDYDPDWWPASAGLGFSLELQEPLALPRDFDFQRSWRQSTEINGTPDASGIFVPTTFPEWLSFHDLTALEDGDGDGLNALMEFSLGLHPFLDLGFNGPSSLPRIAVGDNGQNVISFDLPANSTAVDGYGSDDIIYTVEGSDNLVDWVTLISKSDTTSFIGTGIIALDPPFNGRVRVRFSDERWDLPARFLRLRVEYIP
;
A
#
# COMPACT_ATOMS: atom_id res chain seq x y z
N ILE A 1 -2.72 55.83 -22.43
CA ILE A 1 -2.55 55.41 -21.01
C ILE A 1 -3.91 55.53 -20.33
N ILE A 2 -4.37 54.48 -19.67
CA ILE A 2 -5.53 54.47 -18.78
C ILE A 2 -5.04 53.92 -17.44
N GLU A 3 -5.21 54.71 -16.38
CA GLU A 3 -4.64 54.44 -15.05
C GLU A 3 -5.62 53.66 -14.16
N ALA A 4 -5.07 53.04 -13.10
CA ALA A 4 -5.80 52.21 -12.16
C ALA A 4 -7.05 52.87 -11.57
N GLY A 5 -8.11 52.06 -11.38
CA GLY A 5 -9.41 52.50 -10.88
C GLY A 5 -10.28 53.26 -11.89
N THR A 6 -9.79 53.50 -13.11
CA THR A 6 -10.58 54.17 -14.16
C THR A 6 -11.70 53.27 -14.67
N SER A 7 -12.90 53.84 -14.85
CA SER A 7 -13.99 53.21 -15.59
C SER A 7 -14.23 53.95 -16.91
N VAL A 8 -14.25 53.21 -18.01
CA VAL A 8 -14.49 53.72 -19.36
C VAL A 8 -15.78 53.11 -19.89
N TYR A 9 -16.71 53.97 -20.29
CA TYR A 9 -18.03 53.58 -20.75
C TYR A 9 -18.16 53.77 -22.26
N PHE A 10 -18.57 52.72 -22.96
CA PHE A 10 -18.71 52.72 -24.41
C PHE A 10 -20.18 52.73 -24.82
N THR A 11 -20.52 53.55 -25.81
CA THR A 11 -21.82 53.48 -26.47
C THR A 11 -21.95 52.20 -27.28
N PRO A 12 -23.18 51.70 -27.52
CA PRO A 12 -23.38 50.45 -28.26
C PRO A 12 -22.70 50.47 -29.63
N GLY A 13 -22.07 49.37 -30.04
CA GLY A 13 -21.39 49.24 -31.35
C GLY A 13 -20.13 50.10 -31.53
N THR A 14 -19.50 50.55 -30.44
CA THR A 14 -18.28 51.38 -30.51
C THR A 14 -17.02 50.53 -30.35
N ARG A 15 -16.04 50.68 -31.25
CA ARG A 15 -14.70 50.06 -31.19
C ARG A 15 -13.62 51.09 -30.83
N LEU A 16 -12.75 50.79 -29.86
CA LEU A 16 -11.53 51.57 -29.62
C LEU A 16 -10.39 51.02 -30.49
N THR A 17 -9.95 51.76 -31.52
CA THR A 17 -8.81 51.36 -32.37
C THR A 17 -7.57 52.20 -32.07
N VAL A 18 -6.45 51.54 -31.79
CA VAL A 18 -5.16 52.16 -31.43
C VAL A 18 -4.12 51.84 -32.49
N ASN A 19 -3.68 52.84 -33.25
CA ASN A 19 -2.60 52.75 -34.25
C ASN A 19 -1.24 53.21 -33.69
N GLY A 20 -1.07 53.12 -32.36
CA GLY A 20 0.09 53.60 -31.60
C GLY A 20 0.33 52.70 -30.40
N SER A 21 0.85 53.22 -29.29
CA SER A 21 1.01 52.41 -28.08
C SER A 21 -0.19 52.48 -27.14
N ILE A 22 -0.40 51.41 -26.38
CA ILE A 22 -1.44 51.33 -25.35
C ILE A 22 -0.85 50.85 -24.03
N GLN A 23 -1.22 51.55 -22.95
CA GLN A 23 -0.97 51.10 -21.59
C GLN A 23 -2.30 51.25 -20.85
N ILE A 24 -2.95 50.14 -20.52
CA ILE A 24 -4.11 50.10 -19.64
C ILE A 24 -3.67 49.32 -18.42
N GLU A 25 -3.39 50.02 -17.32
CA GLU A 25 -2.75 49.41 -16.16
C GLU A 25 -3.57 49.68 -14.90
N GLY A 26 -4.30 48.66 -14.48
CA GLY A 26 -4.92 48.59 -13.17
C GLY A 26 -3.97 48.10 -12.08
N THR A 27 -4.53 47.79 -10.93
CA THR A 27 -3.89 46.96 -9.89
C THR A 27 -4.89 45.90 -9.44
N PRO A 28 -4.46 44.83 -8.73
CA PRO A 28 -5.38 43.84 -8.18
C PRO A 28 -6.51 44.44 -7.32
N PHE A 29 -6.26 45.59 -6.67
CA PHE A 29 -7.21 46.27 -5.79
C PHE A 29 -7.91 47.49 -6.43
N SER A 30 -7.50 47.89 -7.63
CA SER A 30 -8.06 49.05 -8.34
C SER A 30 -7.99 48.78 -9.85
N ARG A 31 -8.80 47.82 -10.28
CA ARG A 31 -8.87 47.36 -11.66
C ARG A 31 -9.47 48.42 -12.58
N VAL A 32 -9.01 48.49 -13.82
CA VAL A 32 -9.67 49.30 -14.85
C VAL A 32 -10.94 48.59 -15.32
N GLN A 33 -12.01 49.32 -15.56
CA GLN A 33 -13.30 48.78 -16.01
C GLN A 33 -13.58 49.28 -17.43
N LEU A 34 -13.66 48.39 -18.41
CA LEU A 34 -14.08 48.70 -19.78
C LEU A 34 -15.45 48.05 -20.02
N THR A 35 -16.51 48.86 -20.10
CA THR A 35 -17.88 48.33 -20.14
C THR A 35 -18.85 49.24 -20.89
N SER A 36 -20.05 48.76 -21.13
CA SER A 36 -21.18 49.54 -21.63
C SER A 36 -21.67 50.62 -20.64
N VAL A 37 -22.45 51.58 -21.13
CA VAL A 37 -22.98 52.70 -20.32
C VAL A 37 -23.85 52.19 -19.16
N PRO A 38 -23.53 52.54 -17.88
CA PRO A 38 -24.30 52.12 -16.74
C PRO A 38 -25.76 52.60 -16.80
N GLY A 39 -26.69 51.72 -16.45
CA GLY A 39 -28.13 52.03 -16.44
C GLY A 39 -28.78 52.11 -17.83
N ALA A 40 -28.07 51.76 -18.90
CA ALA A 40 -28.68 51.55 -20.21
C ALA A 40 -29.72 50.41 -20.14
N PRO A 41 -30.84 50.50 -20.87
CA PRO A 41 -31.82 49.43 -20.93
C PRO A 41 -31.19 48.18 -21.53
N PHE A 42 -31.65 47.01 -21.10
CA PHE A 42 -31.27 45.76 -21.75
C PHE A 42 -31.81 45.72 -23.19
N VAL A 43 -31.01 45.17 -24.07
CA VAL A 43 -31.29 45.01 -25.49
C VAL A 43 -30.98 43.58 -25.91
N ASP A 44 -31.56 43.17 -27.03
CA ASP A 44 -31.24 41.86 -27.63
C ASP A 44 -29.74 41.79 -27.94
N ASP A 45 -29.14 40.63 -27.68
CA ASP A 45 -27.71 40.43 -27.92
C ASP A 45 -27.44 40.45 -29.44
N PRO A 46 -26.52 41.30 -29.94
CA PRO A 46 -26.24 41.35 -31.36
C PRO A 46 -25.55 40.08 -31.91
N ALA A 47 -25.11 39.15 -31.06
CA ALA A 47 -24.59 37.85 -31.50
C ALA A 47 -25.70 36.96 -32.05
N SER A 48 -26.87 36.92 -31.40
CA SER A 48 -27.98 36.03 -31.78
C SER A 48 -29.33 36.48 -31.21
N GLU A 49 -30.40 36.33 -31.99
CA GLU A 49 -31.77 36.63 -31.55
C GLU A 49 -32.30 35.70 -30.45
N GLY A 50 -31.64 34.55 -30.22
CA GLY A 50 -32.04 33.56 -29.20
C GLY A 50 -31.43 33.77 -27.82
N LEU A 51 -30.45 34.67 -27.68
CA LEU A 51 -29.82 34.98 -26.39
C LEU A 51 -30.70 35.88 -25.52
N PRO A 52 -30.62 35.75 -24.18
CA PRO A 52 -31.39 36.60 -23.28
C PRO A 52 -30.97 38.08 -23.40
N PRO A 53 -31.92 39.04 -23.36
CA PRO A 53 -31.57 40.46 -23.39
C PRO A 53 -30.66 40.86 -22.23
N GLY A 54 -29.61 41.61 -22.53
CA GLY A 54 -28.59 42.02 -21.57
C GLY A 54 -28.13 43.47 -21.77
N PRO A 55 -27.13 43.94 -21.00
CA PRO A 55 -26.52 45.24 -21.24
C PRO A 55 -26.05 45.38 -22.70
N PRO A 56 -26.21 46.56 -23.32
CA PRO A 56 -25.84 46.71 -24.72
C PRO A 56 -24.36 46.47 -24.95
N LYS A 57 -24.00 45.81 -26.05
CA LYS A 57 -22.62 45.47 -26.37
C LYS A 57 -21.87 46.62 -27.03
N TRP A 58 -20.58 46.74 -26.73
CA TRP A 58 -19.62 47.53 -27.51
C TRP A 58 -18.68 46.60 -28.27
N ASP A 59 -17.99 47.10 -29.29
CA ASP A 59 -17.26 46.24 -30.22
C ASP A 59 -15.86 45.87 -29.70
N GLY A 60 -15.49 46.24 -28.47
CA GLY A 60 -14.17 45.96 -27.92
C GLY A 60 -13.08 46.96 -28.31
N LEU A 61 -11.83 46.61 -28.02
CA LEU A 61 -10.64 47.39 -28.36
C LEU A 61 -9.73 46.63 -29.32
N LYS A 62 -8.96 47.33 -30.15
CA LYS A 62 -7.87 46.73 -30.93
C LYS A 62 -6.64 47.60 -31.03
N ILE A 63 -5.50 46.94 -31.13
CA ILE A 63 -4.20 47.50 -31.48
C ILE A 63 -3.87 47.05 -32.90
N VAL A 64 -3.44 47.99 -33.75
CA VAL A 64 -3.12 47.71 -35.15
C VAL A 64 -1.76 48.31 -35.48
N ASP A 65 -0.92 47.52 -36.17
CA ASP A 65 0.41 47.92 -36.69
C ASP A 65 1.35 48.53 -35.61
N SER A 66 1.38 47.95 -34.41
CA SER A 66 2.15 48.46 -33.27
C SER A 66 2.98 47.38 -32.58
N MET A 67 4.26 47.32 -32.92
CA MET A 67 5.25 46.44 -32.27
C MET A 67 5.92 47.06 -31.03
N ASN A 68 5.29 48.07 -30.40
CA ASN A 68 5.87 48.74 -29.25
C ASN A 68 5.90 47.81 -28.00
N PRO A 69 7.06 47.56 -27.37
CA PRO A 69 7.17 46.72 -26.16
C PRO A 69 6.47 47.28 -24.93
N GLU A 70 6.08 48.56 -24.95
CA GLU A 70 5.28 49.16 -23.90
C GLU A 70 3.78 48.83 -24.02
N ASN A 71 3.34 48.10 -25.05
CA ASN A 71 1.94 47.70 -25.19
C ASN A 71 1.55 46.71 -24.08
N ARG A 72 0.75 47.19 -23.13
CA ARG A 72 0.31 46.40 -21.97
C ARG A 72 -1.14 46.67 -21.61
N ILE A 73 -1.87 45.59 -21.33
CA ILE A 73 -3.24 45.58 -20.82
C ILE A 73 -3.23 44.70 -19.57
N ALA A 74 -3.28 45.31 -18.39
CA ALA A 74 -3.10 44.59 -17.13
C ALA A 74 -4.12 44.99 -16.05
N HIS A 75 -4.61 43.99 -15.28
CA HIS A 75 -5.55 44.16 -14.17
C HIS A 75 -6.84 44.87 -14.59
N ILE A 76 -7.52 44.34 -15.62
CA ILE A 76 -8.73 44.97 -16.17
C ILE A 76 -9.93 44.01 -16.20
N ASP A 77 -11.13 44.60 -16.16
CA ASP A 77 -12.38 43.89 -16.42
C ASP A 77 -12.96 44.40 -17.75
N VAL A 78 -13.09 43.50 -18.73
CA VAL A 78 -13.71 43.76 -20.03
C VAL A 78 -15.11 43.16 -20.00
N ARG A 79 -16.14 44.03 -19.97
CA ARG A 79 -17.53 43.58 -19.88
C ARG A 79 -18.34 43.99 -21.10
N ASN A 80 -19.23 43.10 -21.52
CA ASN A 80 -20.22 43.36 -22.57
C ASN A 80 -19.55 43.81 -23.89
N ALA A 81 -18.37 43.26 -24.19
CA ALA A 81 -17.64 43.52 -25.42
C ALA A 81 -17.74 42.27 -26.30
N GLN A 82 -17.93 42.43 -27.61
CA GLN A 82 -17.82 41.30 -28.54
C GLN A 82 -17.68 41.79 -29.99
N HIS A 83 -16.88 41.10 -30.78
CA HIS A 83 -16.69 41.35 -32.21
C HIS A 83 -15.91 40.19 -32.83
N ARG A 84 -15.95 40.03 -34.16
CA ARG A 84 -15.17 38.97 -34.85
C ARG A 84 -13.66 39.11 -34.70
N GLU A 85 -13.17 40.33 -34.49
CA GLU A 85 -11.77 40.65 -34.14
C GLU A 85 -11.57 40.73 -32.62
N GLY A 86 -12.37 39.99 -31.85
CA GLY A 86 -12.26 39.85 -30.40
C GLY A 86 -12.70 41.07 -29.58
N SER A 87 -13.01 40.87 -28.30
CA SER A 87 -13.12 41.95 -27.30
C SER A 87 -11.80 42.70 -27.15
N ILE A 88 -10.68 42.00 -27.28
CA ILE A 88 -9.34 42.55 -27.44
C ILE A 88 -8.75 41.99 -28.74
N GLY A 89 -8.46 42.87 -29.70
CA GLY A 89 -7.84 42.50 -30.97
C GLY A 89 -6.38 42.97 -31.05
N ILE A 90 -5.45 42.07 -31.38
CA ILE A 90 -4.02 42.37 -31.55
C ILE A 90 -3.62 42.01 -32.99
N ILE A 91 -3.51 43.02 -33.86
CA ILE A 91 -3.32 42.83 -35.30
C ILE A 91 -1.99 43.45 -35.72
N ARG A 92 -1.07 42.65 -36.28
CA ARG A 92 0.30 43.06 -36.66
C ARG A 92 0.98 43.87 -35.56
N SER A 93 0.80 43.42 -34.32
CA SER A 93 1.13 44.16 -33.11
C SER A 93 1.67 43.22 -32.04
N GLN A 94 2.27 43.81 -31.01
CA GLN A 94 2.57 43.08 -29.78
C GLN A 94 1.78 43.63 -28.59
N CYS A 95 1.53 42.78 -27.60
CA CYS A 95 0.92 43.19 -26.33
C CYS A 95 1.14 42.15 -25.23
N VAL A 96 1.36 42.60 -24.00
CA VAL A 96 1.18 41.75 -22.81
C VAL A 96 -0.21 41.98 -22.23
N ILE A 97 -0.96 40.90 -22.09
CA ILE A 97 -2.32 40.83 -21.54
C ILE A 97 -2.22 40.05 -20.22
N ASP A 98 -2.38 40.71 -19.09
CA ASP A 98 -2.10 40.14 -17.77
C ASP A 98 -3.23 40.41 -16.76
N ASP A 99 -3.77 39.38 -16.11
CA ASP A 99 -4.89 39.50 -15.17
C ASP A 99 -6.06 40.29 -15.78
N VAL A 100 -6.57 39.78 -16.91
CA VAL A 100 -7.78 40.28 -17.58
C VAL A 100 -8.96 39.37 -17.28
N ARG A 101 -10.12 39.95 -17.01
CA ARG A 101 -11.37 39.21 -16.77
C ARG A 101 -12.42 39.63 -17.78
N PHE A 102 -13.07 38.64 -18.38
CA PHE A 102 -14.14 38.85 -19.35
C PHE A 102 -15.51 38.54 -18.73
N SER A 103 -16.57 39.16 -19.25
CA SER A 103 -17.95 38.79 -18.91
C SER A 103 -18.93 39.31 -19.96
N GLY A 104 -19.97 38.52 -20.26
CA GLY A 104 -21.01 38.92 -21.21
C GLY A 104 -20.46 39.05 -22.64
N THR A 105 -19.65 38.08 -23.07
CA THR A 105 -19.07 37.98 -24.41
C THR A 105 -19.38 36.59 -24.94
N HIS A 106 -19.95 36.51 -26.14
CA HIS A 106 -20.28 35.24 -26.81
C HIS A 106 -19.51 35.04 -28.12
N ILE A 107 -18.66 36.00 -28.51
CA ILE A 107 -17.83 35.93 -29.73
C ILE A 107 -16.47 36.48 -29.37
N ARG A 108 -15.44 35.62 -29.39
CA ARG A 108 -14.00 35.92 -29.26
C ARG A 108 -13.63 36.90 -28.16
N MET A 109 -12.99 36.42 -27.10
CA MET A 109 -12.49 37.32 -26.07
C MET A 109 -11.18 37.98 -26.52
N ILE A 110 -10.29 37.19 -27.11
CA ILE A 110 -9.04 37.69 -27.71
C ILE A 110 -8.97 37.21 -29.17
N TYR A 111 -8.60 38.12 -30.06
CA TYR A 111 -8.25 37.80 -31.44
C TYR A 111 -6.85 38.30 -31.76
N THR A 112 -6.09 37.49 -32.47
CA THR A 112 -4.73 37.82 -32.90
C THR A 112 -4.54 37.54 -34.39
N GLU A 113 -3.81 38.43 -35.07
CA GLU A 113 -3.41 38.28 -36.47
C GLU A 113 -1.97 38.79 -36.59
N ASP A 114 -1.03 37.94 -37.05
CA ASP A 114 0.40 38.27 -37.19
C ASP A 114 0.99 38.95 -35.93
N ALA A 115 0.73 38.36 -34.75
CA ALA A 115 0.91 39.03 -33.46
C ALA A 115 2.01 38.40 -32.59
N SER A 116 2.55 39.22 -31.68
CA SER A 116 3.42 38.77 -30.58
C SER A 116 2.75 39.05 -29.25
N VAL A 117 2.21 38.02 -28.58
CA VAL A 117 1.44 38.16 -27.35
C VAL A 117 1.98 37.34 -26.19
N ILE A 118 1.82 37.88 -24.98
CA ILE A 118 1.87 37.12 -23.73
C ILE A 118 0.51 37.31 -23.07
N ILE A 119 -0.23 36.23 -22.88
CA ILE A 119 -1.56 36.20 -22.26
C ILE A 119 -1.42 35.42 -20.96
N GLU A 120 -1.51 36.10 -19.83
CA GLU A 120 -1.22 35.51 -18.53
C GLU A 120 -2.17 35.89 -17.41
N ASN A 121 -2.27 35.01 -16.41
CA ASN A 121 -3.01 35.23 -15.16
C ASN A 121 -4.48 35.66 -15.34
N SER A 122 -5.07 35.39 -16.51
CA SER A 122 -6.37 35.90 -16.93
C SER A 122 -7.47 34.87 -16.70
N THR A 123 -8.71 35.35 -16.60
CA THR A 123 -9.89 34.52 -16.39
C THR A 123 -10.85 34.69 -17.57
N PHE A 124 -11.04 33.59 -18.27
CA PHE A 124 -12.00 33.42 -19.35
C PHE A 124 -13.22 32.68 -18.77
N PRO A 125 -14.41 33.30 -18.68
CA PRO A 125 -15.61 32.63 -18.15
C PRO A 125 -16.13 31.56 -19.12
N ASP A 126 -17.13 30.79 -18.69
CA ASP A 126 -17.92 29.96 -19.61
C ASP A 126 -18.43 30.79 -20.79
N MET A 127 -18.29 30.27 -22.01
CA MET A 127 -18.74 30.96 -23.23
C MET A 127 -20.27 31.02 -23.29
N PHE A 128 -20.95 29.98 -22.80
CA PHE A 128 -22.38 29.78 -22.88
C PHE A 128 -22.98 29.43 -21.52
N GLY A 129 -24.19 29.91 -21.26
CA GLY A 129 -24.98 29.47 -20.11
C GLY A 129 -25.39 27.99 -20.21
N PRO A 130 -25.87 27.37 -19.12
CA PRO A 130 -26.26 25.95 -19.11
C PRO A 130 -27.30 25.59 -20.18
N ASP A 131 -28.29 26.46 -20.39
CA ASP A 131 -29.40 26.25 -21.33
C ASP A 131 -29.15 26.83 -22.74
N GLU A 132 -28.02 27.50 -22.95
CA GLU A 132 -27.64 28.08 -24.25
C GLU A 132 -26.99 27.00 -25.13
N GLN A 133 -27.50 26.84 -26.35
CA GLN A 133 -26.98 25.96 -27.39
C GLN A 133 -26.39 26.81 -28.53
N ALA A 134 -25.08 26.83 -28.66
CA ALA A 134 -24.31 27.52 -29.70
C ALA A 134 -24.85 27.26 -31.12
N ALA A 135 -25.16 26.02 -31.48
CA ALA A 135 -25.64 25.68 -32.82
C ALA A 135 -27.01 26.32 -33.14
N GLU A 136 -27.98 26.22 -32.21
CA GLU A 136 -29.31 26.84 -32.36
C GLU A 136 -29.24 28.37 -32.38
N LEU A 137 -28.25 28.92 -31.68
CA LEU A 137 -27.97 30.36 -31.64
C LEU A 137 -27.23 30.86 -32.89
N GLY A 138 -26.74 29.97 -33.77
CA GLY A 138 -25.92 30.36 -34.91
C GLY A 138 -24.54 30.90 -34.53
N LEU A 139 -24.04 30.47 -33.37
CA LEU A 139 -22.76 30.88 -32.77
C LEU A 139 -21.71 29.76 -32.82
N ASP A 140 -21.93 28.81 -33.71
CA ASP A 140 -21.03 27.69 -33.97
C ASP A 140 -19.80 28.14 -34.79
N ASN A 141 -18.62 27.63 -34.45
CA ASN A 141 -17.33 27.91 -35.09
C ASN A 141 -16.97 29.42 -35.17
N ILE A 142 -17.42 30.22 -34.21
CA ILE A 142 -17.06 31.65 -34.09
C ILE A 142 -16.86 32.12 -32.64
N SER A 143 -17.10 31.23 -31.67
CA SER A 143 -17.20 31.53 -30.25
C SER A 143 -16.03 30.91 -29.49
N GLU A 144 -14.80 31.21 -29.92
CA GLU A 144 -13.59 30.78 -29.21
C GLU A 144 -13.25 31.77 -28.08
N HIS A 145 -12.58 31.35 -27.01
CA HIS A 145 -12.03 32.31 -26.05
C HIS A 145 -10.87 33.08 -26.67
N ILE A 146 -9.98 32.36 -27.36
CA ILE A 146 -8.84 32.91 -28.08
C ILE A 146 -8.83 32.35 -29.51
N LYS A 147 -8.79 33.26 -30.49
CA LYS A 147 -8.55 32.92 -31.90
C LYS A 147 -7.28 33.59 -32.41
N GLY A 148 -6.41 32.83 -33.06
CA GLY A 148 -5.16 33.33 -33.63
C GLY A 148 -4.90 32.86 -35.05
N GLU A 149 -4.53 33.79 -35.91
CA GLU A 149 -4.20 33.54 -37.30
C GLU A 149 -2.89 34.27 -37.69
N GLY A 150 -2.27 33.84 -38.79
CA GLY A 150 -1.04 34.42 -39.29
C GLY A 150 0.21 33.92 -38.55
N ASP A 151 1.33 34.64 -38.70
CA ASP A 151 2.63 34.20 -38.20
C ASP A 151 3.13 35.04 -37.01
N ILE A 152 3.81 34.40 -36.06
CA ILE A 152 4.48 35.09 -34.96
C ILE A 152 5.62 35.94 -35.57
N PRO A 153 5.67 37.27 -35.30
CA PRO A 153 6.76 38.10 -35.79
C PRO A 153 8.12 37.56 -35.36
N LYS A 154 9.14 37.69 -36.20
CA LYS A 154 10.52 37.31 -35.85
C LYS A 154 10.94 37.99 -34.55
N SER A 155 11.52 37.23 -33.61
CA SER A 155 11.84 37.65 -32.23
C SER A 155 10.64 38.01 -31.33
N GLY A 156 9.42 37.76 -31.79
CA GLY A 156 8.19 37.85 -31.01
C GLY A 156 8.01 36.62 -30.11
N ARG A 157 6.85 36.58 -29.44
CA ARG A 157 6.43 35.49 -28.55
C ARG A 157 4.94 35.24 -28.72
N TYR A 158 4.50 34.00 -28.53
CA TYR A 158 3.08 33.69 -28.39
C TYR A 158 2.92 32.74 -27.20
N ILE A 159 2.69 33.31 -26.02
CA ILE A 159 2.67 32.57 -24.75
C ILE A 159 1.32 32.75 -24.09
N ILE A 160 0.62 31.66 -23.80
CA ILE A 160 -0.61 31.62 -23.01
C ILE A 160 -0.28 30.86 -21.73
N ARG A 161 -0.27 31.53 -20.57
CA ARG A 161 0.13 30.89 -19.31
C ARG A 161 -0.64 31.27 -18.06
N ASN A 162 -0.76 30.34 -17.12
CA ASN A 162 -1.38 30.57 -15.81
C ASN A 162 -2.80 31.17 -15.88
N ASN A 163 -3.55 30.88 -16.94
CA ASN A 163 -4.92 31.35 -17.11
C ASN A 163 -5.91 30.30 -16.62
N TYR A 164 -7.13 30.76 -16.31
CA TYR A 164 -8.30 29.91 -16.11
C TYR A 164 -9.24 30.06 -17.30
N PHE A 165 -9.59 28.95 -17.93
CA PHE A 165 -10.61 28.87 -18.98
C PHE A 165 -11.83 28.12 -18.45
N GLY A 166 -12.98 28.78 -18.50
CA GLY A 166 -14.29 28.16 -18.32
C GLY A 166 -14.67 27.30 -19.53
N THR A 167 -15.89 26.80 -19.50
CA THR A 167 -16.37 25.81 -20.46
C THR A 167 -16.76 26.39 -21.81
N ASN A 168 -16.63 25.59 -22.88
CA ASN A 168 -17.17 25.90 -24.21
C ASN A 168 -18.08 24.79 -24.75
N LYS A 169 -18.88 25.08 -25.77
CA LYS A 169 -19.91 24.18 -26.34
C LYS A 169 -20.03 24.30 -27.86
N GLY A 170 -20.68 23.30 -28.47
CA GLY A 170 -20.83 23.19 -29.92
C GLY A 170 -19.47 22.96 -30.59
N HIS A 171 -19.39 23.21 -31.88
CA HIS A 171 -18.16 23.18 -32.67
C HIS A 171 -17.37 24.48 -32.47
N ASN A 172 -17.02 24.79 -31.22
CA ASN A 172 -16.20 25.94 -30.85
C ASN A 172 -15.05 25.50 -29.94
N ASP A 173 -13.84 25.86 -30.34
CA ASP A 173 -12.66 25.55 -29.56
C ASP A 173 -12.48 26.57 -28.42
N VAL A 174 -11.75 26.22 -27.36
CA VAL A 174 -11.39 27.20 -26.33
C VAL A 174 -10.27 28.09 -26.86
N VAL A 175 -9.22 27.48 -27.42
CA VAL A 175 -8.10 28.16 -28.07
C VAL A 175 -7.90 27.55 -29.45
N ASP A 176 -8.13 28.36 -30.49
CA ASP A 176 -7.84 28.01 -31.88
C ASP A 176 -6.72 28.93 -32.38
N VAL A 177 -5.51 28.39 -32.57
CA VAL A 177 -4.35 29.17 -33.00
C VAL A 177 -3.51 28.38 -34.01
N VAL A 178 -3.34 28.96 -35.20
CA VAL A 178 -2.53 28.37 -36.27
C VAL A 178 -1.31 29.24 -36.55
N SER A 179 -0.19 28.99 -35.87
CA SER A 179 1.04 29.78 -35.99
C SER A 179 2.32 29.07 -35.51
N GLY A 180 3.48 29.56 -35.97
CA GLY A 180 4.81 29.15 -35.49
C GLY A 180 5.36 27.86 -36.12
N ASN A 181 6.67 27.83 -36.35
CA ASN A 181 7.46 26.63 -36.71
C ASN A 181 8.91 26.85 -36.26
N LEU A 182 9.56 25.81 -35.75
CA LEU A 182 10.97 25.85 -35.37
C LEU A 182 11.86 26.14 -36.59
N PRO A 183 12.98 26.87 -36.44
CA PRO A 183 13.50 27.46 -35.20
C PRO A 183 12.97 28.88 -34.92
N GLU A 184 11.99 29.38 -35.68
CA GLU A 184 11.34 30.66 -35.37
C GLU A 184 10.44 30.48 -34.13
N PRO A 185 9.98 31.56 -33.46
CA PRO A 185 9.14 31.44 -32.27
C PRO A 185 7.88 30.61 -32.53
N ILE A 186 7.53 29.80 -31.53
CA ILE A 186 6.36 28.90 -31.55
C ILE A 186 5.34 29.29 -30.48
N VAL A 187 4.13 28.73 -30.58
CA VAL A 187 3.08 28.90 -29.56
C VAL A 187 3.43 28.07 -28.33
N GLN A 188 3.26 28.68 -27.15
CA GLN A 188 3.49 28.04 -25.85
C GLN A 188 2.24 28.14 -24.98
N ILE A 189 1.75 27.00 -24.47
CA ILE A 189 0.59 26.88 -23.60
C ILE A 189 1.06 26.30 -22.25
N LEU A 190 1.17 27.14 -21.21
CA LEU A 190 1.91 26.79 -20.00
C LEU A 190 1.09 26.99 -18.70
N GLY A 191 0.91 25.96 -17.89
CA GLY A 191 0.36 26.14 -16.53
C GLY A 191 -1.10 26.62 -16.45
N ASN A 192 -1.90 26.44 -17.50
CA ASN A 192 -3.30 26.87 -17.54
C ASN A 192 -4.23 25.79 -16.97
N TYR A 193 -5.38 26.22 -16.48
CA TYR A 193 -6.48 25.34 -16.10
C TYR A 193 -7.63 25.49 -17.10
N PHE A 194 -8.07 24.37 -17.63
CA PHE A 194 -9.09 24.24 -18.65
C PHE A 194 -10.26 23.42 -18.11
N ALA A 195 -11.42 24.06 -17.94
CA ALA A 195 -12.54 23.49 -17.20
C ALA A 195 -13.44 22.55 -18.03
N GLY A 196 -13.27 22.50 -19.35
CA GLY A 196 -13.91 21.54 -20.24
C GLY A 196 -14.46 22.13 -21.54
N SER A 197 -14.57 21.28 -22.56
CA SER A 197 -15.11 21.62 -23.88
C SER A 197 -15.96 20.47 -24.43
N ARG A 198 -16.80 20.81 -25.41
CA ARG A 198 -17.61 19.86 -26.20
C ARG A 198 -17.00 19.54 -27.56
N CYS A 199 -15.99 20.31 -27.93
CA CYS A 199 -15.15 20.16 -29.10
C CYS A 199 -13.69 20.05 -28.65
N GLU A 200 -12.76 20.44 -29.51
CA GLU A 200 -11.39 20.71 -29.13
C GLU A 200 -11.33 21.76 -28.02
N GLU A 201 -10.47 21.53 -27.03
CA GLU A 201 -10.10 22.57 -26.10
C GLU A 201 -8.98 23.42 -26.73
N LEU A 202 -7.96 22.76 -27.26
CA LEU A 202 -6.91 23.39 -28.06
C LEU A 202 -6.93 22.83 -29.50
N ASP A 203 -7.23 23.68 -30.50
CA ASP A 203 -6.93 23.39 -31.92
C ASP A 203 -5.72 24.23 -32.35
N LEU A 204 -4.56 23.57 -32.50
CA LEU A 204 -3.27 24.24 -32.64
C LEU A 204 -2.52 23.78 -33.88
N GLY A 205 -2.24 24.69 -34.81
CA GLY A 205 -1.45 24.40 -36.01
C GLY A 205 -0.05 25.02 -35.98
N GLY A 206 0.99 24.22 -36.17
CA GLY A 206 2.40 24.64 -36.10
C GLY A 206 3.20 23.72 -35.16
N ASP A 207 4.49 24.00 -34.95
CA ASP A 207 5.20 23.40 -33.82
C ASP A 207 4.70 24.04 -32.52
N ILE A 208 4.41 23.24 -31.48
CA ILE A 208 3.74 23.72 -30.26
C ILE A 208 4.45 23.19 -29.02
N TYR A 209 4.55 24.01 -27.96
CA TYR A 209 4.94 23.56 -26.62
C TYR A 209 3.80 23.71 -25.61
N VAL A 210 3.26 22.59 -25.14
CA VAL A 210 2.18 22.51 -24.14
C VAL A 210 2.72 21.89 -22.86
N ALA A 211 2.79 22.64 -21.77
CA ALA A 211 3.31 22.09 -20.53
C ALA A 211 2.68 22.57 -19.22
N GLY A 212 2.53 21.66 -18.24
CA GLY A 212 2.05 22.01 -16.91
C GLY A 212 0.55 22.34 -16.81
N ASN A 213 -0.25 22.07 -17.84
CA ASN A 213 -1.67 22.43 -17.87
C ASN A 213 -2.54 21.32 -17.26
N THR A 214 -3.76 21.67 -16.88
CA THR A 214 -4.80 20.71 -16.47
C THR A 214 -6.00 20.84 -17.41
N PHE A 215 -6.38 19.73 -18.02
CA PHE A 215 -7.56 19.58 -18.89
C PHE A 215 -8.55 18.64 -18.23
N THR A 216 -9.81 19.04 -18.16
CA THR A 216 -10.85 18.17 -17.59
C THR A 216 -12.22 18.37 -18.22
N ARG A 217 -13.07 17.33 -18.21
CA ARG A 217 -14.44 17.36 -18.73
C ARG A 217 -14.50 17.70 -20.22
N VAL A 218 -13.65 17.06 -21.00
CA VAL A 218 -13.62 17.22 -22.47
C VAL A 218 -14.28 16.01 -23.11
N PHE A 219 -15.51 16.19 -23.59
CA PHE A 219 -16.24 15.10 -24.23
C PHE A 219 -17.30 15.58 -25.19
N LYS A 220 -17.46 14.82 -26.28
CA LYS A 220 -18.39 15.15 -27.36
C LYS A 220 -19.81 15.19 -26.82
N ASP A 221 -20.61 16.12 -27.32
CA ASP A 221 -22.05 16.20 -27.07
C ASP A 221 -22.88 16.10 -28.35
N ASP A 222 -24.20 16.07 -28.17
CA ASP A 222 -25.18 16.01 -29.25
C ASP A 222 -25.34 17.36 -30.00
N GLU A 223 -24.74 18.43 -29.48
CA GLU A 223 -24.87 19.80 -30.00
C GLU A 223 -23.83 20.11 -31.07
N THR A 224 -22.67 19.47 -30.98
CA THR A 224 -21.56 19.71 -31.87
C THR A 224 -21.92 19.31 -33.30
N SER A 225 -21.88 20.27 -34.23
CA SER A 225 -22.48 20.12 -35.57
C SER A 225 -21.64 19.33 -36.58
N ASP A 226 -20.41 18.97 -36.19
CA ASP A 226 -19.43 18.30 -37.03
C ASP A 226 -19.16 16.85 -36.58
N ARG A 227 -18.39 16.13 -37.40
CA ARG A 227 -18.06 14.70 -37.18
C ARG A 227 -16.72 14.49 -36.46
N GLY A 228 -16.07 15.56 -36.01
CA GLY A 228 -14.84 15.51 -35.24
C GLY A 228 -15.03 14.96 -33.83
N TYR A 229 -13.94 14.75 -33.11
CA TYR A 229 -13.97 14.32 -31.71
C TYR A 229 -13.89 15.52 -30.77
N ALA A 230 -14.19 15.34 -29.49
CA ALA A 230 -13.78 16.31 -28.48
C ALA A 230 -12.37 15.92 -28.02
N ASN A 231 -11.44 16.87 -28.03
CA ASN A 231 -10.04 16.58 -27.74
C ASN A 231 -9.49 17.64 -26.80
N ALA A 232 -8.72 17.26 -25.78
CA ALA A 232 -8.00 18.26 -24.99
C ALA A 232 -6.99 19.02 -25.88
N ILE A 233 -6.35 18.30 -26.81
CA ILE A 233 -5.44 18.87 -27.80
C ILE A 233 -5.73 18.25 -29.17
N SER A 234 -5.83 19.08 -30.20
CA SER A 234 -5.84 18.68 -31.60
C SER A 234 -4.72 19.40 -32.33
N THR A 235 -3.96 18.68 -33.15
CA THR A 235 -3.00 19.31 -34.06
C THR A 235 -3.77 19.82 -35.26
N GLY A 236 -3.82 21.13 -35.47
CA GLY A 236 -4.59 21.80 -36.52
C GLY A 236 -4.10 21.51 -37.95
N ASP A 237 -4.35 22.45 -38.86
CA ASP A 237 -4.24 22.20 -40.30
C ASP A 237 -2.84 22.39 -40.90
N ARG A 238 -1.81 22.69 -40.10
CA ARG A 238 -0.42 22.83 -40.57
C ARG A 238 0.29 21.46 -40.56
N PRO A 239 0.75 20.96 -41.72
CA PRO A 239 1.38 19.64 -41.79
C PRO A 239 2.85 19.65 -41.34
N ASP A 240 3.40 18.46 -41.10
CA ASP A 240 4.82 18.22 -40.76
C ASP A 240 5.30 18.96 -39.49
N THR A 241 4.47 18.97 -38.44
CA THR A 241 4.72 19.70 -37.18
C THR A 241 4.94 18.77 -35.99
N THR A 242 5.67 19.24 -34.97
CA THR A 242 5.82 18.54 -33.69
C THR A 242 5.10 19.28 -32.56
N THR A 243 4.18 18.59 -31.90
CA THR A 243 3.57 19.04 -30.64
C THR A 243 4.25 18.38 -29.46
N MET A 244 4.91 19.20 -28.63
CA MET A 244 5.54 18.77 -27.39
C MET A 244 4.55 18.94 -26.23
N VAL A 245 4.18 17.84 -25.58
CA VAL A 245 3.23 17.76 -24.46
C VAL A 245 3.96 17.25 -23.23
N ALA A 246 4.24 18.13 -22.27
CA ALA A 246 5.00 17.77 -21.07
C ALA A 246 4.33 18.18 -19.76
N ARG A 247 4.29 17.30 -18.75
CA ARG A 247 3.78 17.66 -17.41
C ARG A 247 2.32 18.10 -17.36
N ASN A 248 1.47 17.63 -18.27
CA ASN A 248 0.05 17.97 -18.27
C ASN A 248 -0.77 16.89 -17.57
N ILE A 249 -1.87 17.32 -16.95
CA ILE A 249 -2.91 16.45 -16.38
C ILE A 249 -4.09 16.43 -17.34
N PHE A 250 -4.46 15.25 -17.79
CA PHE A 250 -5.66 14.99 -18.59
C PHE A 250 -6.58 14.12 -17.75
N TRP A 251 -7.74 14.64 -17.37
CA TRP A 251 -8.63 13.98 -16.42
C TRP A 251 -10.09 14.07 -16.88
N ASP A 252 -10.74 12.92 -17.10
CA ASP A 252 -12.15 12.87 -17.55
C ASP A 252 -12.28 13.49 -18.96
N VAL A 253 -11.59 12.88 -19.93
CA VAL A 253 -11.52 13.36 -21.33
C VAL A 253 -11.73 12.23 -22.34
N ASP A 254 -12.22 12.54 -23.54
CA ASP A 254 -12.30 11.57 -24.65
C ASP A 254 -10.89 11.22 -25.19
N HIS A 255 -10.04 12.24 -25.35
CA HIS A 255 -8.65 12.12 -25.78
C HIS A 255 -7.77 13.19 -25.14
N ALA A 256 -6.52 12.82 -24.79
CA ALA A 256 -5.53 13.80 -24.35
C ALA A 256 -4.95 14.58 -25.55
N ILE A 257 -4.66 13.88 -26.65
CA ILE A 257 -4.26 14.50 -27.91
C ILE A 257 -4.77 13.70 -29.11
N SER A 258 -5.21 14.42 -30.14
CA SER A 258 -5.55 13.87 -31.45
C SER A 258 -4.68 14.48 -32.53
N LEU A 259 -4.11 13.62 -33.38
CA LEU A 259 -3.11 13.97 -34.39
C LEU A 259 -3.70 13.84 -35.81
N LYS A 260 -3.45 14.85 -36.64
CA LYS A 260 -3.76 14.88 -38.08
C LYS A 260 -2.63 15.54 -38.88
N ASN A 261 -2.69 15.44 -40.20
CA ASN A 261 -1.83 16.13 -41.17
C ASN A 261 -0.33 15.81 -41.05
N ASP A 262 0.06 14.54 -40.92
CA ASP A 262 1.46 14.12 -40.82
C ASP A 262 2.19 14.81 -39.63
N SER A 263 1.47 15.07 -38.54
CA SER A 263 2.03 15.65 -37.32
C SER A 263 2.64 14.59 -36.39
N HIS A 264 3.52 15.07 -35.51
CA HIS A 264 4.21 14.30 -34.50
C HIS A 264 3.82 14.76 -33.10
N THR A 265 3.84 13.84 -32.13
CA THR A 265 3.78 14.20 -30.71
C THR A 265 4.95 13.64 -29.92
N ILE A 266 5.43 14.45 -28.98
CA ILE A 266 6.31 14.02 -27.89
C ILE A 266 5.50 14.23 -26.62
N PHE A 267 5.07 13.13 -26.02
CA PHE A 267 4.14 13.09 -24.90
C PHE A 267 4.90 12.57 -23.67
N GLU A 268 5.47 13.46 -22.87
CA GLU A 268 6.35 13.08 -21.76
C GLU A 268 5.89 13.56 -20.37
N ASN A 269 6.03 12.72 -19.36
CA ASN A 269 5.67 13.06 -17.98
C ASN A 269 4.26 13.62 -17.85
N ASN A 270 3.27 13.12 -18.57
CA ASN A 270 1.87 13.50 -18.40
C ASN A 270 1.15 12.49 -17.50
N THR A 271 0.11 12.95 -16.81
CA THR A 271 -0.83 12.08 -16.08
C THR A 271 -2.14 12.07 -16.85
N VAL A 272 -2.53 10.89 -17.32
CA VAL A 272 -3.80 10.65 -18.00
C VAL A 272 -4.65 9.76 -17.10
N TYR A 273 -5.79 10.27 -16.68
CA TYR A 273 -6.73 9.56 -15.81
C TYR A 273 -8.13 9.61 -16.41
N LYS A 274 -8.80 8.45 -16.49
CA LYS A 274 -10.21 8.36 -16.89
C LYS A 274 -10.44 8.88 -18.31
N ILE A 275 -9.98 8.10 -19.28
CA ILE A 275 -10.34 8.29 -20.69
C ILE A 275 -11.69 7.61 -20.93
N HIS A 276 -12.63 8.31 -21.57
CA HIS A 276 -13.93 7.74 -21.86
C HIS A 276 -13.83 6.50 -22.78
N PRO A 277 -14.68 5.48 -22.59
CA PRO A 277 -14.69 4.29 -23.43
C PRO A 277 -15.24 4.60 -24.83
N ASP A 278 -15.05 3.67 -25.77
CA ASP A 278 -15.61 3.76 -27.11
C ASP A 278 -17.12 4.02 -27.09
N PHE A 279 -17.55 4.93 -27.95
CA PHE A 279 -18.96 5.26 -28.12
C PHE A 279 -19.30 5.52 -29.58
N VAL A 280 -20.58 5.52 -29.90
CA VAL A 280 -21.08 5.95 -31.21
C VAL A 280 -21.69 7.33 -31.03
N ASP A 281 -21.19 8.30 -31.78
CA ASP A 281 -21.68 9.67 -31.72
C ASP A 281 -23.07 9.82 -32.38
N THR A 282 -23.64 11.02 -32.32
CA THR A 282 -24.95 11.32 -32.92
C THR A 282 -25.01 11.23 -34.44
N PHE A 283 -23.86 11.14 -35.10
CA PHE A 283 -23.72 11.01 -36.56
C PHE A 283 -23.45 9.57 -37.01
N ASP A 284 -23.62 8.59 -36.13
CA ASP A 284 -23.32 7.16 -36.34
C ASP A 284 -21.82 6.89 -36.60
N ASN A 285 -20.92 7.79 -36.18
CA ASN A 285 -19.48 7.53 -36.24
C ASN A 285 -19.04 6.77 -34.99
N THR A 286 -18.20 5.76 -35.16
CA THR A 286 -17.51 5.12 -34.04
C THR A 286 -16.39 6.04 -33.56
N ASN A 287 -16.49 6.50 -32.32
CA ASN A 287 -15.40 7.15 -31.61
C ASN A 287 -14.64 6.09 -30.79
N ILE A 288 -13.31 6.10 -30.94
CA ILE A 288 -12.41 5.13 -30.31
C ILE A 288 -11.70 5.84 -29.16
N GLY A 289 -12.15 5.61 -27.93
CA GLY A 289 -11.55 6.24 -26.75
C GLY A 289 -10.08 5.85 -26.61
N SER A 290 -9.19 6.84 -26.52
CA SER A 290 -7.74 6.62 -26.41
C SER A 290 -7.02 7.85 -25.87
N ALA A 291 -5.90 7.66 -25.16
CA ALA A 291 -5.11 8.80 -24.70
C ALA A 291 -4.50 9.60 -25.86
N ILE A 292 -3.84 8.92 -26.80
CA ILE A 292 -3.19 9.49 -27.98
C ILE A 292 -3.88 8.92 -29.22
N ASN A 293 -4.71 9.72 -29.88
CA ASN A 293 -5.38 9.34 -31.11
C ASN A 293 -4.55 9.75 -32.33
N LEU A 294 -4.27 8.81 -33.23
CA LEU A 294 -3.31 8.98 -34.33
C LEU A 294 -3.97 9.16 -35.70
N PHE A 295 -5.30 9.11 -35.76
CA PHE A 295 -6.05 9.30 -36.99
C PHE A 295 -7.51 9.61 -36.66
N VAL A 296 -8.16 10.47 -37.47
CA VAL A 296 -9.57 10.83 -37.32
C VAL A 296 -10.34 10.37 -38.57
N PRO A 297 -11.04 9.21 -38.53
CA PRO A 297 -11.73 8.66 -39.70
C PRO A 297 -12.90 9.50 -40.22
N GLY A 298 -13.52 10.29 -39.34
CA GLY A 298 -14.72 11.09 -39.63
C GLY A 298 -14.45 12.40 -40.37
N ASP A 299 -13.18 12.78 -40.55
CA ASP A 299 -12.79 14.01 -41.24
C ASP A 299 -13.04 13.90 -42.76
N SER A 300 -13.30 15.04 -43.39
CA SER A 300 -13.51 15.21 -44.83
C SER A 300 -12.28 14.91 -45.69
N SER A 301 -11.08 14.94 -45.10
CA SER A 301 -9.80 14.60 -45.74
C SER A 301 -8.84 13.97 -44.71
N PRO A 302 -9.11 12.74 -44.24
CA PRO A 302 -8.42 12.20 -43.10
C PRO A 302 -6.95 11.91 -43.42
N THR A 303 -6.06 12.45 -42.59
CA THR A 303 -4.60 12.33 -42.70
C THR A 303 -4.06 11.71 -41.42
N PRO A 304 -3.15 10.71 -41.52
CA PRO A 304 -2.60 10.03 -40.36
C PRO A 304 -1.56 10.90 -39.65
N ALA A 305 -1.30 10.56 -38.39
CA ALA A 305 -0.14 11.03 -37.68
C ALA A 305 1.15 10.44 -38.28
N ALA A 306 2.23 11.21 -38.22
CA ALA A 306 3.53 10.77 -38.70
C ALA A 306 4.39 10.08 -37.63
N GLY A 307 4.04 10.18 -36.34
CA GLY A 307 4.63 9.38 -35.26
C GLY A 307 4.39 9.92 -33.85
N ALA A 308 4.60 9.08 -32.83
CA ALA A 308 4.43 9.46 -31.43
C ALA A 308 5.49 8.86 -30.51
N TYR A 309 6.03 9.68 -29.61
CA TYR A 309 6.84 9.25 -28.48
C TYR A 309 6.06 9.44 -27.19
N ALA A 310 5.87 8.38 -26.40
CA ALA A 310 5.27 8.46 -25.07
C ALA A 310 6.28 7.98 -24.01
N GLY A 311 6.79 8.91 -23.22
CA GLY A 311 7.83 8.66 -22.22
C GLY A 311 7.42 9.10 -20.82
N SER A 312 7.68 8.29 -19.80
CA SER A 312 7.57 8.73 -18.40
C SER A 312 6.18 9.18 -17.93
N ASN A 313 5.12 8.74 -18.61
CA ASN A 313 3.74 9.10 -18.29
C ASN A 313 3.10 8.14 -17.28
N ILE A 314 1.95 8.55 -16.73
CA ILE A 314 1.03 7.70 -15.98
C ILE A 314 -0.29 7.61 -16.75
N PHE A 315 -0.77 6.39 -17.04
CA PHE A 315 -2.05 6.11 -17.69
C PHE A 315 -2.90 5.21 -16.80
N ILE A 316 -3.96 5.75 -16.18
CA ILE A 316 -4.85 5.01 -15.27
C ILE A 316 -6.31 5.18 -15.73
N ASP A 317 -7.11 4.12 -15.65
CA ASP A 317 -8.49 4.10 -16.16
C ASP A 317 -8.57 4.59 -17.62
N VAL A 318 -7.80 3.93 -18.49
CA VAL A 318 -7.81 4.20 -19.94
C VAL A 318 -8.17 2.93 -20.69
N PRO A 319 -9.04 2.99 -21.72
CA PRO A 319 -9.36 1.82 -22.53
C PRO A 319 -8.16 1.39 -23.38
N ARG A 320 -7.38 2.36 -23.89
CA ARG A 320 -6.14 2.15 -24.64
C ARG A 320 -5.26 3.41 -24.61
N VAL A 321 -3.95 3.23 -24.82
CA VAL A 321 -3.00 4.34 -24.93
C VAL A 321 -3.04 4.95 -26.33
N PHE A 322 -2.76 4.15 -27.37
CA PHE A 322 -2.74 4.61 -28.75
C PHE A 322 -4.03 4.17 -29.47
N GLY A 323 -4.75 5.12 -30.05
CA GLY A 323 -5.91 4.88 -30.91
C GLY A 323 -5.57 5.07 -32.38
N ASN A 324 -6.12 4.20 -33.24
CA ASN A 324 -6.03 4.30 -34.70
C ASN A 324 -4.59 4.36 -35.28
N ALA A 325 -3.60 3.75 -34.61
CA ALA A 325 -2.23 3.70 -35.11
C ALA A 325 -2.07 2.95 -36.46
N ASP A 326 -3.09 2.19 -36.85
CA ASP A 326 -3.17 1.25 -37.98
C ASP A 326 -4.21 1.65 -39.05
N MET A 327 -4.87 2.80 -38.94
CA MET A 327 -5.90 3.19 -39.88
C MET A 327 -5.31 3.54 -41.26
N ARG A 328 -5.76 2.80 -42.27
CA ARG A 328 -5.24 2.85 -43.65
C ARG A 328 -5.61 4.17 -44.34
N THR A 329 -4.60 4.94 -44.71
CA THR A 329 -4.73 5.79 -45.91
C THR A 329 -4.80 4.89 -47.14
N GLU A 330 -5.21 5.41 -48.30
CA GLU A 330 -5.24 4.64 -49.55
C GLU A 330 -3.85 4.07 -49.97
N ASP A 331 -2.78 4.36 -49.21
CA ASP A 331 -1.43 3.83 -49.34
C ASP A 331 -1.18 2.69 -48.32
N SER A 332 -1.30 1.45 -48.78
CA SER A 332 -1.50 0.24 -47.96
C SER A 332 -0.26 -0.33 -47.24
N THR A 333 0.72 0.50 -46.85
CA THR A 333 1.97 0.05 -46.20
C THR A 333 2.52 0.98 -45.10
N PHE A 334 1.84 2.09 -44.79
CA PHE A 334 2.34 3.02 -43.79
C PHE A 334 2.12 2.47 -42.37
N ARG A 335 3.21 2.34 -41.61
CA ARG A 335 3.22 1.92 -40.21
C ARG A 335 3.64 3.11 -39.36
N THR A 336 2.72 3.60 -38.54
CA THR A 336 2.99 4.73 -37.63
C THR A 336 4.17 4.40 -36.70
N PRO A 337 5.26 5.18 -36.73
CA PRO A 337 6.37 5.03 -35.79
C PRO A 337 5.94 5.41 -34.38
N LEU A 338 6.10 4.49 -33.43
CA LEU A 338 5.72 4.66 -32.02
C LEU A 338 6.86 4.27 -31.10
N GLU A 339 7.02 5.01 -30.00
CA GLU A 339 7.91 4.68 -28.88
C GLU A 339 7.14 4.79 -27.56
N PHE A 340 7.37 3.83 -26.65
CA PHE A 340 6.71 3.78 -25.34
C PHE A 340 7.71 3.33 -24.28
N THR A 341 8.19 4.24 -23.42
CA THR A 341 9.29 3.96 -22.47
C THR A 341 9.02 4.57 -21.09
N HIS A 342 9.40 3.90 -20.01
CA HIS A 342 9.27 4.41 -18.64
C HIS A 342 7.83 4.79 -18.23
N ASN A 343 6.78 4.23 -18.84
CA ASN A 343 5.41 4.60 -18.50
C ASN A 343 4.83 3.68 -17.42
N LEU A 344 3.93 4.22 -16.60
CA LEU A 344 3.08 3.42 -15.73
C LEU A 344 1.69 3.29 -16.34
N VAL A 345 1.23 2.05 -16.50
CA VAL A 345 -0.06 1.72 -17.14
C VAL A 345 -0.92 0.94 -16.17
N ASP A 346 -2.21 1.23 -16.17
CA ASP A 346 -3.22 0.49 -15.44
C ASP A 346 -3.13 -1.02 -15.69
N PRO A 347 -3.05 -1.87 -14.65
CA PRO A 347 -3.07 -3.32 -14.83
C PRO A 347 -4.37 -3.84 -15.45
N MET A 348 -5.45 -3.06 -15.42
CA MET A 348 -6.76 -3.39 -15.98
C MET A 348 -7.04 -2.79 -17.36
N ILE A 349 -6.04 -2.18 -18.02
CA ILE A 349 -6.18 -1.64 -19.38
C ILE A 349 -6.80 -2.68 -20.33
N LEU A 350 -7.84 -2.27 -21.08
CA LEU A 350 -8.66 -3.18 -21.89
C LEU A 350 -7.97 -3.61 -23.19
N ASP A 351 -7.24 -2.70 -23.81
CA ASP A 351 -6.57 -2.92 -25.09
C ASP A 351 -5.12 -2.38 -25.04
N THR A 352 -4.18 -3.33 -25.06
CA THR A 352 -2.75 -3.06 -25.16
C THR A 352 -2.21 -3.20 -26.57
N SER A 353 -3.06 -3.56 -27.53
CA SER A 353 -2.67 -3.76 -28.92
C SER A 353 -2.43 -2.44 -29.64
N LEU A 354 -1.64 -2.48 -30.71
CA LEU A 354 -1.29 -1.33 -31.53
C LEU A 354 -2.01 -1.34 -32.90
N GLY A 355 -2.85 -2.34 -33.16
CA GLY A 355 -3.61 -2.48 -34.40
C GLY A 355 -3.00 -3.41 -35.46
N GLU A 356 -3.66 -3.53 -36.61
CA GLU A 356 -3.35 -4.51 -37.67
C GLU A 356 -1.95 -4.34 -38.30
N GLU A 357 -1.45 -3.12 -38.36
CA GLU A 357 -0.14 -2.79 -38.97
C GLU A 357 1.05 -3.01 -37.98
N HIS A 358 0.76 -3.43 -36.75
CA HIS A 358 1.71 -3.85 -35.70
C HIS A 358 1.34 -5.24 -35.15
N PRO A 359 1.28 -6.28 -36.01
CA PRO A 359 0.67 -7.56 -35.65
C PRO A 359 1.47 -8.31 -34.57
N GLY A 360 0.82 -8.55 -33.44
CA GLY A 360 1.40 -9.29 -32.32
C GLY A 360 2.30 -8.46 -31.40
N GLU A 361 2.33 -7.14 -31.58
CA GLU A 361 3.01 -6.19 -30.70
C GLU A 361 1.99 -5.52 -29.76
N SER A 362 2.41 -5.26 -28.54
CA SER A 362 1.69 -4.48 -27.54
C SER A 362 2.44 -3.18 -27.23
N ILE A 363 1.79 -2.25 -26.52
CA ILE A 363 2.44 -1.04 -26.00
C ILE A 363 3.72 -1.34 -25.18
N PHE A 364 3.79 -2.49 -24.50
CA PHE A 364 4.94 -2.88 -23.69
C PHE A 364 6.14 -3.36 -24.52
N ASP A 365 5.93 -3.69 -25.80
CA ASP A 365 6.99 -4.13 -26.72
C ASP A 365 7.72 -2.95 -27.41
N LEU A 366 7.18 -1.74 -27.30
CA LEU A 366 7.71 -0.53 -27.95
C LEU A 366 8.90 0.12 -27.23
N GLY A 367 9.24 -0.32 -26.02
CA GLY A 367 10.36 0.23 -25.24
C GLY A 367 10.51 -0.41 -23.86
N THR A 368 11.51 0.04 -23.10
CA THR A 368 11.86 -0.54 -21.80
C THR A 368 11.23 0.21 -20.64
N ASP A 369 11.30 -0.40 -19.45
CA ASP A 369 10.98 0.21 -18.15
C ASP A 369 9.52 0.66 -17.99
N ASN A 370 8.62 0.08 -18.79
CA ASN A 370 7.19 0.25 -18.63
C ASN A 370 6.67 -0.64 -17.48
N LEU A 371 5.87 -0.05 -16.59
CA LEU A 371 5.31 -0.69 -15.41
C LEU A 371 3.80 -0.91 -15.60
N SER A 372 3.32 -2.09 -15.19
CA SER A 372 1.88 -2.38 -15.08
C SER A 372 1.50 -2.43 -13.59
N SER A 373 0.90 -1.36 -13.09
CA SER A 373 0.55 -1.22 -11.67
C SER A 373 -0.37 -0.02 -11.43
N THR A 374 -0.96 0.08 -10.24
CA THR A 374 -1.76 1.25 -9.86
C THR A 374 -0.83 2.41 -9.48
N ALA A 375 -1.24 3.65 -9.79
CA ALA A 375 -0.42 4.83 -9.49
C ALA A 375 -0.41 5.23 -8.01
N ARG A 376 -1.38 4.74 -7.20
CA ARG A 376 -1.56 5.12 -5.78
C ARG A 376 -1.68 6.64 -5.58
N PHE A 377 -2.62 7.27 -6.29
CA PHE A 377 -2.92 8.70 -6.13
C PHE A 377 -3.61 9.03 -4.80
N THR A 378 -3.51 10.28 -4.34
CA THR A 378 -4.18 10.76 -3.13
C THR A 378 -5.70 10.80 -3.27
N ASN A 379 -6.25 11.48 -4.27
CA ASN A 379 -7.68 11.50 -4.56
C ASN A 379 -7.96 11.93 -6.01
N PRO A 380 -7.75 11.04 -6.99
CA PRO A 380 -7.80 11.40 -8.40
C PRO A 380 -9.22 11.78 -8.88
N GLU A 381 -10.28 11.31 -8.21
CA GLU A 381 -11.67 11.68 -8.47
C GLU A 381 -12.00 13.14 -8.12
N GLU A 382 -11.17 13.80 -7.31
CA GLU A 382 -11.30 15.23 -6.98
C GLU A 382 -10.16 16.07 -7.61
N GLY A 383 -9.40 15.48 -8.54
CA GLY A 383 -8.30 16.14 -9.24
C GLY A 383 -6.98 16.21 -8.45
N ASP A 384 -6.84 15.46 -7.35
CA ASP A 384 -5.59 15.36 -6.60
C ASP A 384 -4.79 14.12 -7.04
N PHE A 385 -3.86 14.36 -7.95
CA PHE A 385 -2.96 13.36 -8.54
C PHE A 385 -1.63 13.23 -7.82
N THR A 386 -1.49 13.76 -6.60
CA THR A 386 -0.28 13.55 -5.81
C THR A 386 -0.07 12.05 -5.55
N LEU A 387 1.17 11.58 -5.72
CA LEU A 387 1.53 10.17 -5.50
C LEU A 387 1.69 9.93 -4.00
N ARG A 388 1.02 8.89 -3.48
CA ARG A 388 1.22 8.44 -2.10
C ARG A 388 2.55 7.70 -1.93
N PRO A 389 3.11 7.62 -0.71
CA PRO A 389 4.24 6.75 -0.43
C PRO A 389 4.02 5.32 -0.95
N GLY A 390 5.08 4.70 -1.44
CA GLY A 390 5.02 3.37 -2.07
C GLY A 390 4.40 3.33 -3.47
N SER A 391 4.01 4.47 -4.04
CA SER A 391 3.64 4.53 -5.44
C SER A 391 4.77 4.00 -6.33
N PRO A 392 4.48 3.08 -7.27
CA PRO A 392 5.46 2.58 -8.22
C PRO A 392 5.94 3.64 -9.23
N ALA A 393 5.26 4.79 -9.31
CA ALA A 393 5.67 5.92 -10.15
C ALA A 393 6.76 6.79 -9.51
N LEU A 394 6.98 6.70 -8.18
CA LEU A 394 8.01 7.46 -7.48
C LEU A 394 9.41 6.95 -7.87
N GLY A 395 10.26 7.84 -8.39
CA GLY A 395 11.63 7.54 -8.81
C GLY A 395 11.77 6.56 -9.98
N ALA A 396 10.69 6.19 -10.66
CA ALA A 396 10.69 5.21 -11.74
C ALA A 396 11.01 5.80 -13.14
N GLY A 397 11.07 7.12 -13.24
CA GLY A 397 11.45 7.82 -14.45
C GLY A 397 12.97 7.91 -14.65
N PRO A 398 13.41 8.36 -15.84
CA PRO A 398 14.80 8.63 -16.11
C PRO A 398 15.43 9.53 -15.04
N LEU A 399 16.72 9.31 -14.76
CA LEU A 399 17.49 10.09 -13.79
C LEU A 399 16.95 10.02 -12.34
N GLY A 400 16.10 9.05 -12.03
CA GLY A 400 15.47 8.90 -10.70
C GLY A 400 14.32 9.88 -10.44
N GLY A 401 13.78 10.51 -11.49
CA GLY A 401 12.60 11.35 -11.40
C GLY A 401 11.31 10.53 -11.28
N ASP A 402 10.23 11.16 -10.81
CA ASP A 402 8.91 10.52 -10.77
C ASP A 402 8.28 10.44 -12.17
N LEU A 403 7.33 9.52 -12.35
CA LEU A 403 6.48 9.48 -13.52
C LEU A 403 5.31 10.47 -13.39
N GLY A 404 4.76 10.89 -14.52
CA GLY A 404 3.56 11.72 -14.56
C GLY A 404 3.80 13.23 -14.34
N ALA A 405 2.69 13.96 -14.21
CA ALA A 405 2.62 15.40 -14.42
C ALA A 405 3.25 16.29 -13.35
N LEU A 406 3.38 15.80 -12.12
CA LEU A 406 3.71 16.64 -10.96
C LEU A 406 5.22 16.84 -10.76
N VAL A 407 6.05 16.38 -11.69
CA VAL A 407 7.49 16.63 -11.67
C VAL A 407 7.82 18.12 -11.90
N PRO A 408 8.92 18.65 -11.34
CA PRO A 408 9.25 20.07 -11.49
C PRO A 408 9.61 20.47 -12.93
N ASP A 409 9.33 21.73 -13.30
CA ASP A 409 9.78 22.35 -14.56
C ASP A 409 11.26 22.77 -14.49
N GLN A 410 12.14 21.78 -14.42
CA GLN A 410 13.58 21.99 -14.34
C GLN A 410 14.34 20.89 -15.07
N ILE A 411 15.57 21.20 -15.48
CA ILE A 411 16.49 20.17 -15.95
C ILE A 411 16.96 19.34 -14.75
N GLN A 412 17.03 18.02 -14.92
CA GLN A 412 17.48 17.08 -13.90
C GLN A 412 18.93 16.66 -14.18
N ILE A 413 19.62 16.26 -13.11
CA ILE A 413 21.02 15.79 -13.13
C ILE A 413 21.06 14.49 -12.33
N SER A 414 21.75 13.49 -12.86
CA SER A 414 22.10 12.27 -12.13
C SER A 414 23.49 11.78 -12.53
N GLY A 415 23.97 10.71 -11.89
CA GLY A 415 25.31 10.17 -12.13
C GLY A 415 26.41 10.92 -11.37
N GLU A 416 26.07 11.78 -10.40
CA GLU A 416 27.10 12.42 -9.59
C GLU A 416 27.89 11.35 -8.83
N PRO A 417 29.22 11.50 -8.73
CA PRO A 417 30.05 10.63 -7.90
C PRO A 417 29.58 10.58 -6.44
N PRO A 418 29.99 9.54 -5.69
CA PRO A 418 29.85 9.55 -4.23
C PRO A 418 30.48 10.80 -3.62
N THR A 419 29.98 11.23 -2.45
CA THR A 419 30.39 12.47 -1.76
C THR A 419 31.91 12.61 -1.66
N PHE A 420 32.61 11.50 -1.46
CA PHE A 420 34.06 11.40 -1.62
C PHE A 420 34.38 10.35 -2.68
N THR A 421 35.27 10.68 -3.60
CA THR A 421 35.72 9.76 -4.64
C THR A 421 37.20 9.94 -4.93
N THR A 422 37.83 8.89 -5.44
CA THR A 422 39.21 8.94 -5.93
C THR A 422 39.26 9.05 -7.45
N SER A 423 38.10 8.92 -8.11
CA SER A 423 37.95 9.10 -9.54
C SER A 423 38.19 10.57 -9.92
N ARG A 424 39.05 10.77 -10.92
CA ARG A 424 39.31 12.09 -11.54
C ARG A 424 38.41 12.37 -12.75
N THR A 425 37.42 11.53 -12.95
CA THR A 425 36.40 11.67 -13.99
C THR A 425 35.02 11.66 -13.35
N ALA A 426 34.09 12.40 -13.95
CA ALA A 426 32.67 12.36 -13.58
C ALA A 426 31.84 12.32 -14.86
N GLU A 427 30.85 11.44 -14.88
CA GLU A 427 29.91 11.25 -15.98
C GLU A 427 28.52 11.55 -15.46
N LEU A 428 28.00 12.73 -15.80
CA LEU A 428 26.69 13.18 -15.35
C LEU A 428 25.72 13.02 -16.50
N THR A 429 24.54 12.47 -16.23
CA THR A 429 23.46 12.45 -17.20
C THR A 429 22.48 13.57 -16.85
N ILE A 430 22.08 14.33 -17.87
CA ILE A 430 21.15 15.45 -17.74
C ILE A 430 19.97 15.25 -18.69
N GLY A 431 18.82 15.81 -18.35
CA GLY A 431 17.60 15.70 -19.16
C GLY A 431 16.38 16.19 -18.40
N GLY A 432 15.20 15.79 -18.84
CA GLY A 432 13.94 16.08 -18.17
C GLY A 432 12.89 16.70 -19.09
N PRO A 433 11.66 16.86 -18.57
CA PRO A 433 10.49 17.10 -19.39
C PRO A 433 10.52 18.40 -20.19
N GLY A 434 10.40 18.28 -21.52
CA GLY A 434 10.40 19.45 -22.40
C GLY A 434 11.75 20.13 -22.59
N ILE A 435 12.85 19.55 -22.11
CA ILE A 435 14.19 20.14 -22.23
C ILE A 435 14.89 19.63 -23.49
N PHE A 436 15.25 20.55 -24.40
CA PHE A 436 15.86 20.30 -25.71
C PHE A 436 17.27 20.87 -25.86
N GLY A 437 17.80 21.51 -24.84
CA GLY A 437 19.19 21.90 -24.81
C GLY A 437 19.64 22.25 -23.41
N TYR A 438 20.94 22.42 -23.25
CA TYR A 438 21.53 22.78 -21.98
C TYR A 438 22.84 23.54 -22.17
N ARG A 439 23.27 24.17 -21.09
CA ARG A 439 24.65 24.63 -20.88
C ARG A 439 25.02 24.40 -19.43
N TYR A 440 26.30 24.24 -19.14
CA TYR A 440 26.76 23.96 -17.79
C TYR A 440 27.98 24.79 -17.40
N ARG A 441 28.25 24.90 -16.11
CA ARG A 441 29.51 25.40 -15.56
C ARG A 441 29.91 24.59 -14.34
N ILE A 442 31.20 24.52 -14.08
CA ILE A 442 31.75 23.85 -12.90
C ILE A 442 32.06 24.91 -11.86
N ASN A 443 31.51 24.76 -10.65
CA ASN A 443 31.61 25.73 -9.56
C ASN A 443 31.26 27.15 -10.08
N ASN A 444 32.10 28.14 -9.76
CA ASN A 444 31.96 29.52 -10.21
C ASN A 444 32.65 29.82 -11.56
N GLY A 445 32.93 28.79 -12.37
CA GLY A 445 33.55 28.93 -13.68
C GLY A 445 32.66 29.59 -14.75
N PRO A 446 33.18 29.79 -15.97
CA PRO A 446 32.38 30.27 -17.09
C PRO A 446 31.37 29.19 -17.54
N TRP A 447 30.26 29.64 -18.12
CA TRP A 447 29.34 28.75 -18.85
C TRP A 447 30.03 28.15 -20.07
N SER A 448 29.73 26.89 -20.35
CA SER A 448 30.04 26.21 -21.60
C SER A 448 29.32 26.88 -22.79
N GLU A 449 29.62 26.40 -24.00
CA GLU A 449 28.69 26.57 -25.12
C GLU A 449 27.35 25.87 -24.85
N ALA A 450 26.35 26.15 -25.69
CA ALA A 450 25.05 25.48 -25.63
C ALA A 450 25.12 24.15 -26.40
N PHE A 451 24.48 23.12 -25.85
CA PHE A 451 24.36 21.79 -26.43
C PHE A 451 22.89 21.44 -26.60
N ASP A 452 22.57 20.65 -27.63
CA ASP A 452 21.23 20.12 -27.86
C ASP A 452 21.04 18.78 -27.16
N ILE A 453 19.79 18.46 -26.80
CA ILE A 453 19.37 17.14 -26.30
C ILE A 453 18.41 16.55 -27.33
N GLY A 454 18.72 15.36 -27.82
CA GLY A 454 18.02 14.77 -28.97
C GLY A 454 18.10 15.69 -30.20
N ASP A 455 17.05 15.71 -31.01
CA ASP A 455 16.92 16.64 -32.13
C ASP A 455 16.24 17.94 -31.69
N ALA A 456 16.89 19.08 -31.90
CA ALA A 456 16.37 20.40 -31.56
C ALA A 456 15.23 20.87 -32.49
N GLY A 457 15.02 20.19 -33.63
CA GLY A 457 13.95 20.45 -34.59
C GLY A 457 12.64 19.71 -34.31
N GLY A 458 12.56 18.90 -33.24
CA GLY A 458 11.37 18.12 -32.91
C GLY A 458 11.56 16.61 -33.04
N LEU A 459 10.47 15.88 -33.20
CA LEU A 459 10.51 14.43 -33.34
C LEU A 459 10.98 14.08 -34.75
N VAL A 460 11.98 13.20 -34.87
CA VAL A 460 12.43 12.66 -36.15
C VAL A 460 12.17 11.16 -36.19
N PRO A 461 11.13 10.70 -36.91
CA PRO A 461 10.78 9.29 -36.96
C PRO A 461 11.94 8.39 -37.37
N GLY A 462 12.09 7.26 -36.67
CA GLY A 462 13.12 6.25 -36.95
C GLY A 462 14.51 6.59 -36.40
N SER A 463 14.69 7.72 -35.72
CA SER A 463 15.88 8.02 -34.90
C SER A 463 15.56 7.83 -33.42
N PRO A 464 16.46 7.25 -32.59
CA PRO A 464 16.20 7.09 -31.16
C PRO A 464 15.88 8.43 -30.48
N THR A 465 14.77 8.50 -29.75
CA THR A 465 14.24 9.74 -29.14
C THR A 465 14.80 10.03 -27.74
N THR A 466 16.01 9.56 -27.41
CA THR A 466 16.58 9.72 -26.07
C THR A 466 16.63 11.19 -25.63
N ARG A 467 15.86 11.53 -24.60
CA ARG A 467 15.73 12.89 -24.04
C ARG A 467 16.72 13.19 -22.90
N THR A 468 17.91 12.61 -23.01
CA THR A 468 19.01 12.83 -22.07
C THR A 468 20.32 13.07 -22.82
N ALA A 469 21.28 13.72 -22.16
CA ALA A 469 22.63 13.91 -22.67
C ALA A 469 23.65 13.72 -21.54
N GLN A 470 24.92 13.56 -21.92
CA GLN A 470 26.01 13.36 -20.97
C GLN A 470 26.92 14.59 -20.87
N ILE A 471 27.28 14.95 -19.63
CA ILE A 471 28.40 15.84 -19.32
C ILE A 471 29.57 14.96 -18.87
N LEU A 472 30.61 14.91 -19.69
CA LEU A 472 31.83 14.14 -19.41
C LEU A 472 32.93 15.06 -18.90
N LEU A 473 33.27 14.94 -17.62
CA LEU A 473 34.37 15.65 -16.98
C LEU A 473 35.56 14.73 -16.81
N SER A 474 36.75 15.22 -17.15
CA SER A 474 38.00 14.47 -17.07
C SER A 474 39.13 15.32 -16.51
N ASP A 475 40.19 14.66 -16.05
CA ASP A 475 41.39 15.28 -15.48
C ASP A 475 41.11 16.24 -14.31
N LEU A 476 40.06 15.96 -13.52
CA LEU A 476 39.70 16.78 -12.35
C LEU A 476 40.76 16.62 -11.24
N PRO A 477 41.44 17.70 -10.79
CA PRO A 477 42.35 17.65 -9.65
C PRO A 477 41.61 17.41 -8.32
N ASP A 478 42.35 17.07 -7.26
CA ASP A 478 41.78 16.93 -5.93
C ASP A 478 41.11 18.25 -5.49
N GLY A 479 39.89 18.17 -4.97
CA GLY A 479 39.05 19.32 -4.66
C GLY A 479 37.55 19.01 -4.73
N THR A 480 36.73 19.99 -4.40
CA THR A 480 35.27 19.87 -4.40
C THR A 480 34.67 20.45 -5.68
N TYR A 481 33.69 19.75 -6.23
CA TYR A 481 33.04 20.05 -7.50
C TYR A 481 31.53 20.05 -7.37
N THR A 482 30.91 21.05 -7.97
CA THR A 482 29.47 21.20 -8.20
C THR A 482 29.28 21.58 -9.66
N VAL A 483 28.35 20.92 -10.36
CA VAL A 483 28.01 21.26 -11.74
C VAL A 483 26.68 21.98 -11.74
N HIS A 484 26.66 23.20 -12.28
CA HIS A 484 25.44 23.98 -12.46
C HIS A 484 25.00 23.85 -13.90
N VAL A 485 23.74 23.48 -14.15
CA VAL A 485 23.17 23.24 -15.47
C VAL A 485 21.95 24.11 -15.67
N GLN A 486 21.86 24.79 -16.82
CA GLN A 486 20.69 25.54 -17.23
C GLN A 486 20.06 24.86 -18.44
N GLY A 487 18.75 24.58 -18.37
CA GLY A 487 18.01 23.95 -19.46
C GLY A 487 17.46 24.96 -20.48
N ARG A 488 17.29 24.52 -21.72
CA ARG A 488 16.57 25.20 -22.80
C ARG A 488 15.39 24.33 -23.22
N THR A 489 14.19 24.89 -23.25
CA THR A 489 12.95 24.16 -23.57
C THR A 489 12.83 23.86 -25.06
N PHE A 490 11.81 23.07 -25.43
CA PHE A 490 11.42 22.83 -26.82
C PHE A 490 11.18 24.12 -27.62
N ALA A 491 10.60 25.13 -26.98
CA ALA A 491 10.39 26.45 -27.57
C ALA A 491 11.69 27.29 -27.71
N SER A 492 12.86 26.68 -27.52
CA SER A 492 14.18 27.32 -27.56
C SER A 492 14.40 28.42 -26.51
N GLU A 493 13.58 28.46 -25.46
CA GLU A 493 13.70 29.41 -24.35
C GLU A 493 14.56 28.84 -23.22
N TRP A 494 15.45 29.65 -22.65
CA TRP A 494 16.27 29.24 -21.51
C TRP A 494 15.47 29.37 -20.22
N LEU A 495 15.41 28.29 -19.44
CA LEU A 495 14.80 28.32 -18.11
C LEU A 495 15.57 29.29 -17.21
N PRO A 496 14.89 30.10 -16.39
CA PRO A 496 15.56 31.04 -15.49
C PRO A 496 16.31 30.32 -14.37
N ASP A 497 15.80 29.17 -13.93
CA ASP A 497 16.37 28.37 -12.86
C ASP A 497 17.57 27.55 -13.34
N VAL A 498 18.55 27.40 -12.45
CA VAL A 498 19.79 26.66 -12.69
C VAL A 498 19.81 25.50 -11.70
N THR A 499 19.82 24.29 -12.22
CA THR A 499 19.93 23.07 -11.42
C THR A 499 21.38 22.87 -11.01
N GLU A 500 21.59 22.54 -9.74
CA GLU A 500 22.92 22.22 -9.21
C GLU A 500 23.01 20.71 -8.96
N SER A 501 24.09 20.10 -9.41
CA SER A 501 24.41 18.73 -9.04
C SER A 501 24.69 18.65 -7.54
N ARG A 502 24.62 17.44 -6.97
CA ARG A 502 25.28 17.22 -5.67
C ARG A 502 26.76 17.60 -5.77
N SER A 503 27.31 18.06 -4.65
CA SER A 503 28.74 18.34 -4.56
C SER A 503 29.49 17.08 -4.18
N TRP A 504 30.60 16.80 -4.87
CA TRP A 504 31.50 15.70 -4.51
C TRP A 504 32.94 16.21 -4.36
N THR A 505 33.72 15.52 -3.56
CA THR A 505 35.13 15.82 -3.33
C THR A 505 36.00 14.71 -3.89
N ILE A 506 36.93 15.09 -4.77
CA ILE A 506 37.99 14.21 -5.24
C ILE A 506 39.14 14.29 -4.23
N ASP A 507 39.44 13.18 -3.58
CA ASP A 507 40.58 13.02 -2.69
C ASP A 507 41.29 11.72 -3.03
N SER A 508 42.47 11.84 -3.66
CA SER A 508 43.27 10.69 -4.07
C SER A 508 43.84 9.87 -2.90
N THR A 509 43.70 10.37 -1.67
CA THR A 509 44.14 9.72 -0.42
C THR A 509 42.99 9.18 0.43
N PHE A 510 41.75 9.27 -0.05
CA PHE A 510 40.57 8.82 0.68
C PHE A 510 40.63 7.33 1.02
N SER A 511 40.38 7.00 2.29
CA SER A 511 40.34 5.64 2.83
C SER A 511 39.29 5.55 3.93
N ARG A 512 38.27 4.71 3.73
CA ARG A 512 37.19 4.48 4.70
C ARG A 512 36.65 3.06 4.57
N LEU A 513 36.55 2.38 5.71
CA LEU A 513 35.87 1.09 5.84
C LEU A 513 34.52 1.33 6.49
N VAL A 514 33.45 0.78 5.93
CA VAL A 514 32.09 0.93 6.44
C VAL A 514 31.39 -0.42 6.51
N ILE A 515 30.36 -0.50 7.35
CA ILE A 515 29.34 -1.53 7.26
C ILE A 515 28.43 -1.13 6.09
N SER A 516 28.28 -2.03 5.12
CA SER A 516 27.60 -1.80 3.83
C SER A 516 26.16 -2.33 3.85
N GLU A 517 25.97 -3.54 4.38
CA GLU A 517 24.71 -4.27 4.33
C GLU A 517 24.61 -5.20 5.55
N VAL A 518 23.40 -5.32 6.12
CA VAL A 518 23.06 -6.23 7.22
C VAL A 518 21.76 -6.95 6.88
N LEU A 519 21.76 -8.28 6.96
CA LEU A 519 20.58 -9.13 6.84
C LEU A 519 20.47 -9.93 8.15
N SER A 520 19.64 -9.48 9.08
CA SER A 520 19.47 -10.10 10.41
C SER A 520 18.27 -11.05 10.49
N GLU A 521 17.52 -11.21 9.39
CA GLU A 521 16.47 -12.22 9.25
C GLU A 521 16.49 -12.71 7.80
N ASN A 522 17.24 -13.79 7.57
CA ASN A 522 17.53 -14.27 6.23
C ASN A 522 16.25 -14.71 5.50
N GLY A 523 15.22 -15.21 6.19
CA GLY A 523 13.96 -15.61 5.54
C GLY A 523 14.16 -16.57 4.36
N ASP A 524 15.18 -17.42 4.44
CA ASP A 524 15.61 -18.37 3.41
C ASP A 524 16.04 -17.76 2.04
N VAL A 525 16.34 -16.46 1.95
CA VAL A 525 16.67 -15.80 0.66
C VAL A 525 18.12 -15.95 0.23
N PHE A 526 19.06 -16.13 1.18
CA PHE A 526 20.48 -16.28 0.90
C PHE A 526 21.05 -17.54 1.55
N ALA A 527 21.14 -18.61 0.75
CA ALA A 527 21.70 -19.88 1.20
C ALA A 527 23.23 -19.86 1.24
N HIS A 528 23.80 -20.26 2.38
CA HIS A 528 25.22 -20.55 2.55
C HIS A 528 25.44 -22.02 2.89
N GLU A 529 25.91 -22.80 1.92
CA GLU A 529 26.18 -24.25 2.06
C GLU A 529 25.03 -25.09 2.66
N GLY A 530 23.77 -24.68 2.44
CA GLY A 530 22.57 -25.35 2.96
C GLY A 530 22.07 -24.83 4.31
N THR A 531 22.65 -23.73 4.81
CA THR A 531 22.19 -22.95 5.96
C THR A 531 21.77 -21.55 5.52
N TYR A 532 21.12 -20.79 6.40
CA TYR A 532 20.63 -19.43 6.13
C TYR A 532 21.05 -18.49 7.27
N PRO A 533 22.36 -18.24 7.44
CA PRO A 533 22.85 -17.38 8.52
C PRO A 533 22.52 -15.91 8.24
N ASP A 534 22.55 -15.10 9.29
CA ASP A 534 22.56 -13.65 9.16
C ASP A 534 23.83 -13.19 8.43
N ILE A 535 23.73 -12.06 7.74
CA ILE A 535 24.82 -11.53 6.91
C ILE A 535 25.23 -10.15 7.38
N VAL A 536 26.54 -9.95 7.47
CA VAL A 536 27.17 -8.63 7.64
C VAL A 536 28.12 -8.41 6.47
N GLU A 537 28.02 -7.26 5.82
CA GLU A 537 28.93 -6.87 4.74
C GLU A 537 29.75 -5.64 5.11
N LEU A 538 31.07 -5.70 4.88
CA LEU A 538 31.96 -4.55 4.94
C LEU A 538 32.36 -4.07 3.54
N HIS A 539 32.50 -2.77 3.35
CA HIS A 539 32.95 -2.18 2.08
C HIS A 539 34.12 -1.22 2.31
N ASN A 540 35.19 -1.39 1.52
CA ASN A 540 36.28 -0.42 1.44
C ASN A 540 35.99 0.65 0.37
N GLN A 541 35.50 1.81 0.78
CA GLN A 541 35.19 2.94 -0.11
C GLN A 541 36.45 3.72 -0.58
N GLY A 542 37.65 3.32 -0.14
CA GLY A 542 38.91 4.02 -0.38
C GLY A 542 39.63 3.66 -1.69
N ALA A 543 40.72 4.37 -1.99
CA ALA A 543 41.60 4.11 -3.13
C ALA A 543 42.70 3.06 -2.89
N SER A 544 42.85 2.59 -1.65
CA SER A 544 43.92 1.67 -1.27
C SER A 544 43.38 0.49 -0.47
N THR A 545 44.07 -0.63 -0.54
CA THR A 545 43.82 -1.79 0.32
C THR A 545 43.86 -1.38 1.80
N ILE A 546 42.85 -1.75 2.56
CA ILE A 546 42.77 -1.57 4.01
C ILE A 546 43.27 -2.86 4.70
N ASP A 547 44.13 -2.70 5.68
CA ASP A 547 44.53 -3.78 6.60
C ASP A 547 43.47 -3.92 7.69
N LEU A 548 42.81 -5.08 7.71
CA LEU A 548 41.78 -5.43 8.68
C LEU A 548 42.37 -6.08 9.94
N SER A 549 43.68 -6.37 9.97
CA SER A 549 44.32 -7.09 11.08
C SER A 549 44.00 -6.50 12.45
N GLY A 550 43.31 -7.28 13.28
CA GLY A 550 42.95 -6.90 14.64
C GLY A 550 41.78 -5.94 14.78
N LEU A 551 41.15 -5.47 13.69
CA LEU A 551 39.82 -4.82 13.75
C LEU A 551 38.80 -5.80 14.32
N SER A 552 37.70 -5.28 14.85
CA SER A 552 36.68 -6.13 15.47
C SER A 552 35.25 -5.68 15.18
N LEU A 553 34.34 -6.65 15.23
CA LEU A 553 32.88 -6.46 15.19
C LEU A 553 32.27 -6.93 16.52
N SER A 554 31.15 -6.32 16.91
CA SER A 554 30.34 -6.69 18.06
C SER A 554 28.90 -6.22 17.85
N ASP A 555 27.94 -6.93 18.43
CA ASP A 555 26.52 -6.55 18.51
C ASP A 555 26.25 -5.51 19.64
N SER A 556 27.27 -5.20 20.43
CA SER A 556 27.17 -4.32 21.60
C SER A 556 28.30 -3.29 21.63
N PRO A 557 28.00 -2.00 21.85
CA PRO A 557 29.03 -0.97 21.91
C PRO A 557 29.91 -1.10 23.17
N GLU A 558 29.44 -1.83 24.18
CA GLU A 558 30.09 -2.01 25.48
C GLU A 558 31.02 -3.24 25.53
N THR A 559 30.95 -4.13 24.55
CA THR A 559 31.78 -5.35 24.44
C THR A 559 32.60 -5.45 23.14
N PRO A 560 33.45 -4.44 22.81
CA PRO A 560 34.31 -4.53 21.62
C PRO A 560 35.17 -5.80 21.61
N GLY A 561 35.23 -6.48 20.47
CA GLY A 561 36.15 -7.60 20.24
C GLY A 561 35.52 -9.00 20.20
N GLU A 562 34.19 -9.13 20.20
CA GLU A 562 33.49 -10.41 20.05
C GLU A 562 33.96 -11.20 18.83
N PHE A 563 34.04 -10.54 17.67
CA PHE A 563 34.80 -11.04 16.53
C PHE A 563 36.03 -10.16 16.28
N THR A 564 37.21 -10.77 16.08
CA THR A 564 38.45 -10.05 15.73
C THR A 564 39.08 -10.62 14.47
N PHE A 565 39.34 -9.76 13.49
CA PHE A 565 39.98 -10.15 12.23
C PHE A 565 41.40 -10.69 12.44
N PRO A 566 41.77 -11.81 11.78
CA PRO A 566 43.09 -12.42 11.94
C PRO A 566 44.19 -11.55 11.32
N THR A 567 45.43 -11.76 11.77
CA THR A 567 46.60 -11.07 11.21
C THR A 567 46.76 -11.40 9.72
N GLY A 568 46.93 -10.36 8.90
CA GLY A 568 47.08 -10.45 7.45
C GLY A 568 45.76 -10.35 6.68
N ALA A 569 44.62 -10.18 7.36
CA ALA A 569 43.35 -9.89 6.70
C ALA A 569 43.41 -8.51 6.03
N THR A 570 43.04 -8.44 4.75
CA THR A 570 43.05 -7.20 3.98
C THR A 570 41.85 -7.14 3.05
N LEU A 571 41.35 -5.94 2.77
CA LEU A 571 40.27 -5.70 1.82
C LEU A 571 40.76 -4.73 0.74
N ALA A 572 40.74 -5.11 -0.54
CA ALA A 572 41.24 -4.22 -1.59
C ALA A 572 40.32 -3.00 -1.78
N ALA A 573 40.81 -2.00 -2.52
CA ALA A 573 40.05 -0.79 -2.80
C ALA A 573 38.76 -1.12 -3.58
N GLY A 574 37.61 -0.65 -3.09
CA GLY A 574 36.30 -0.88 -3.68
C GLY A 574 35.75 -2.31 -3.51
N GLU A 575 36.42 -3.19 -2.76
CA GLU A 575 35.94 -4.55 -2.51
C GLU A 575 34.96 -4.62 -1.34
N PHE A 576 34.03 -5.57 -1.46
CA PHE A 576 33.08 -5.97 -0.42
C PHE A 576 33.56 -7.25 0.27
N LEU A 577 33.29 -7.38 1.56
CA LEU A 577 33.58 -8.56 2.37
C LEU A 577 32.32 -9.03 3.08
N VAL A 578 31.79 -10.17 2.67
CA VAL A 578 30.63 -10.83 3.26
C VAL A 578 31.06 -11.71 4.43
N LEU A 579 30.37 -11.57 5.56
CA LEU A 579 30.59 -12.26 6.83
C LEU A 579 29.28 -12.89 7.29
N PHE A 580 29.36 -14.01 8.01
CA PHE A 580 28.19 -14.75 8.51
C PHE A 580 28.07 -14.54 10.02
N ALA A 581 26.96 -13.95 10.46
CA ALA A 581 26.68 -13.76 11.89
C ALA A 581 25.97 -15.01 12.44
N ASP A 582 26.77 -16.04 12.67
CA ASP A 582 26.37 -17.30 13.26
C ASP A 582 27.55 -17.93 14.02
N ASP A 583 27.24 -18.98 14.78
CA ASP A 583 28.25 -19.86 15.34
C ASP A 583 29.02 -20.61 14.23
N ALA A 584 30.28 -20.93 14.49
CA ALA A 584 31.07 -21.75 13.59
C ALA A 584 30.48 -23.17 13.46
N ASN A 585 29.71 -23.39 12.39
CA ASN A 585 28.92 -24.60 12.14
C ASN A 585 29.60 -25.59 11.17
N GLY A 586 30.82 -25.30 10.74
CA GLY A 586 31.62 -26.16 9.84
C GLY A 586 31.47 -25.83 8.35
N THR A 587 30.70 -24.81 7.99
CA THR A 587 30.66 -24.25 6.63
C THR A 587 31.87 -23.33 6.37
N SER A 588 32.10 -22.97 5.10
CA SER A 588 33.24 -22.10 4.72
C SER A 588 32.98 -20.61 4.93
N GLY A 589 34.03 -19.77 4.92
CA GLY A 589 33.87 -18.31 5.06
C GLY A 589 34.26 -17.79 6.45
N THR A 590 33.83 -16.58 6.77
CA THR A 590 34.15 -15.91 8.05
C THR A 590 32.90 -15.84 8.90
N HIS A 591 32.84 -16.68 9.94
CA HIS A 591 31.77 -16.74 10.92
C HIS A 591 32.12 -15.85 12.12
N LEU A 592 31.19 -15.00 12.55
CA LEU A 592 31.42 -14.01 13.60
C LEU A 592 31.40 -14.64 15.00
N GLY A 593 30.70 -15.76 15.19
CA GLY A 593 30.52 -16.41 16.49
C GLY A 593 29.43 -15.78 17.35
N PHE A 594 28.56 -14.98 16.75
CA PHE A 594 27.32 -14.43 17.32
C PHE A 594 26.33 -14.18 16.16
N SER A 595 25.04 -14.15 16.47
CA SER A 595 23.95 -13.88 15.52
C SER A 595 23.27 -12.56 15.82
N LEU A 596 22.48 -12.07 14.88
CA LEU A 596 21.80 -10.79 15.01
C LEU A 596 20.31 -10.97 15.35
N SER A 597 19.76 -10.05 16.15
CA SER A 597 18.34 -10.04 16.50
C SER A 597 17.49 -9.37 15.43
N ALA A 598 16.59 -10.14 14.80
CA ALA A 598 15.61 -9.64 13.85
C ALA A 598 14.63 -8.59 14.43
N SER A 599 14.39 -8.60 15.75
CA SER A 599 13.53 -7.60 16.41
C SER A 599 14.23 -6.25 16.58
N GLY A 600 15.56 -6.20 16.50
CA GLY A 600 16.37 -4.98 16.55
C GLY A 600 17.48 -4.99 17.60
N GLU A 601 18.61 -4.37 17.24
CA GLU A 601 19.83 -4.19 18.04
C GLU A 601 20.82 -3.27 17.30
N GLY A 602 22.12 -3.34 17.59
CA GLY A 602 23.15 -2.64 16.82
C GLY A 602 24.31 -3.50 16.38
N LEU A 603 25.09 -3.00 15.43
CA LEU A 603 26.34 -3.61 14.97
C LEU A 603 27.43 -2.54 14.89
N TYR A 604 28.58 -2.84 15.48
CA TYR A 604 29.64 -1.86 15.73
C TYR A 604 30.98 -2.37 15.20
N LEU A 605 31.59 -1.59 14.31
CA LEU A 605 32.91 -1.85 13.74
C LEU A 605 33.95 -1.00 14.47
N PHE A 606 34.93 -1.65 15.11
CA PHE A 606 35.99 -0.99 15.86
C PHE A 606 37.36 -1.16 15.19
N ASP A 607 38.21 -0.15 15.39
CA ASP A 607 39.63 -0.25 15.11
C ASP A 607 40.28 -1.30 16.04
N SER A 608 41.47 -1.75 15.69
CA SER A 608 42.27 -2.65 16.49
C SER A 608 42.55 -2.15 17.91
N ALA A 609 42.59 -3.07 18.86
CA ALA A 609 42.92 -2.77 20.26
C ALA A 609 44.28 -2.06 20.41
N THR A 610 45.24 -2.33 19.53
CA THR A 610 46.55 -1.65 19.51
C THR A 610 46.48 -0.20 19.03
N ARG A 611 45.44 0.15 18.27
CA ARG A 611 45.08 1.52 17.85
C ARG A 611 44.01 2.15 18.74
N GLY A 612 43.67 1.52 19.87
CA GLY A 612 42.81 2.08 20.89
C GLY A 612 41.33 1.72 20.78
N ALA A 613 40.96 0.76 19.92
CA ALA A 613 39.57 0.27 19.78
C ALA A 613 38.55 1.39 19.53
N VAL A 614 38.91 2.37 18.68
CA VAL A 614 38.03 3.48 18.32
C VAL A 614 36.90 2.97 17.41
N LEU A 615 35.66 3.37 17.66
CA LEU A 615 34.54 3.07 16.77
C LEU A 615 34.77 3.70 15.39
N LEU A 616 34.74 2.87 14.34
CA LEU A 616 34.93 3.26 12.95
C LEU A 616 33.61 3.48 12.22
N ASP A 617 32.65 2.59 12.42
CA ASP A 617 31.30 2.67 11.87
C ASP A 617 30.31 1.89 12.74
N SER A 618 29.04 2.24 12.67
CA SER A 618 27.98 1.51 13.38
C SER A 618 26.62 1.66 12.71
N ILE A 619 25.71 0.78 13.08
CA ILE A 619 24.30 0.84 12.75
C ILE A 619 23.49 0.37 13.96
N GLU A 620 22.36 1.01 14.22
CA GLU A 620 21.31 0.54 15.13
C GLU A 620 20.03 0.44 14.31
N PHE A 621 19.28 -0.64 14.50
CA PHE A 621 18.07 -0.95 13.73
C PHE A 621 17.00 -1.59 14.63
N GLY A 622 15.73 -1.43 14.26
CA GLY A 622 14.60 -2.09 14.93
C GLY A 622 14.15 -3.36 14.22
N SER A 623 12.85 -3.65 14.26
CA SER A 623 12.28 -4.84 13.62
C SER A 623 12.62 -4.91 12.13
N GLN A 624 13.12 -6.06 11.67
CA GLN A 624 13.45 -6.32 10.27
C GLN A 624 12.42 -7.21 9.57
N VAL A 625 12.40 -7.12 8.24
CA VAL A 625 11.51 -7.93 7.40
C VAL A 625 12.25 -9.17 6.93
N PRO A 626 11.67 -10.38 7.09
CA PRO A 626 12.30 -11.58 6.59
C PRO A 626 12.65 -11.51 5.10
N GLY A 627 13.89 -11.86 4.79
CA GLY A 627 14.39 -11.89 3.42
C GLY A 627 14.77 -10.53 2.83
N LEU A 628 14.74 -9.46 3.62
CA LEU A 628 15.19 -8.12 3.22
C LEU A 628 16.32 -7.64 4.13
N SER A 629 17.31 -6.99 3.52
CA SER A 629 18.45 -6.42 4.25
C SER A 629 18.23 -4.94 4.50
N ILE A 630 19.03 -4.37 5.40
CA ILE A 630 19.27 -2.92 5.46
C ILE A 630 20.66 -2.65 4.91
N GLY A 631 20.79 -1.63 4.06
CA GLY A 631 22.06 -1.30 3.45
C GLY A 631 22.18 0.16 3.06
N ARG A 632 23.42 0.59 2.85
CA ARG A 632 23.76 1.97 2.47
C ARG A 632 23.61 2.21 0.96
N ASP A 633 23.02 3.33 0.59
CA ASP A 633 23.08 3.83 -0.79
C ASP A 633 24.43 4.50 -1.11
N ILE A 634 24.58 5.03 -2.32
CA ILE A 634 25.81 5.73 -2.77
C ILE A 634 26.04 7.07 -2.04
N GLN A 635 25.09 7.50 -1.20
CA GLN A 635 25.11 8.67 -0.34
C GLN A 635 25.33 8.29 1.14
N ASP A 636 25.67 7.03 1.43
CA ASP A 636 25.82 6.45 2.77
C ASP A 636 24.57 6.50 3.65
N GLN A 637 23.39 6.66 3.06
CA GLN A 637 22.11 6.62 3.78
C GLN A 637 21.60 5.18 3.89
N TRP A 638 21.14 4.80 5.07
CA TRP A 638 20.60 3.46 5.34
C TRP A 638 19.14 3.37 4.90
N HIS A 639 18.80 2.29 4.20
CA HIS A 639 17.45 1.99 3.75
C HIS A 639 17.20 0.47 3.78
N LEU A 640 15.92 0.08 3.72
CA LEU A 640 15.53 -1.29 3.41
C LEU A 640 15.93 -1.63 1.97
N ASN A 641 16.49 -2.80 1.77
CA ASN A 641 17.08 -3.28 0.53
C ASN A 641 16.64 -4.71 0.21
N ILE A 642 16.71 -5.04 -1.08
CA ILE A 642 16.78 -6.42 -1.52
C ILE A 642 18.22 -6.89 -1.23
N PRO A 643 18.44 -8.10 -0.67
CA PRO A 643 19.77 -8.56 -0.32
C PRO A 643 20.72 -8.62 -1.52
N THR A 644 21.89 -7.97 -1.43
CA THR A 644 22.86 -7.81 -2.53
C THR A 644 24.32 -8.15 -2.16
N PRO A 645 24.59 -9.22 -1.41
CA PRO A 645 25.92 -9.51 -0.88
C PRO A 645 26.98 -9.62 -2.01
N GLY A 646 28.08 -8.89 -1.82
CA GLY A 646 29.22 -8.78 -2.72
C GLY A 646 29.08 -7.70 -3.80
N THR A 647 27.98 -6.96 -3.83
CA THR A 647 27.69 -5.95 -4.87
C THR A 647 27.09 -4.68 -4.28
N ALA A 648 26.82 -3.69 -5.12
CA ALA A 648 26.18 -2.45 -4.66
C ALA A 648 24.72 -2.71 -4.25
N ASN A 649 24.35 -2.13 -3.11
CA ASN A 649 23.02 -2.21 -2.51
C ASN A 649 21.89 -1.78 -3.45
N LEU A 650 20.78 -2.53 -3.42
CA LEU A 650 19.56 -2.22 -4.16
C LEU A 650 18.39 -1.93 -3.22
N ARG A 651 17.88 -0.71 -3.29
CA ARG A 651 16.78 -0.24 -2.45
C ARG A 651 15.48 -1.01 -2.68
N GLN A 652 14.87 -1.45 -1.59
CA GLN A 652 13.50 -1.98 -1.56
C GLN A 652 12.51 -0.82 -1.40
N ARG A 653 11.44 -0.82 -2.20
CA ARG A 653 10.35 0.14 -2.04
C ARG A 653 9.50 -0.20 -0.83
N THR A 654 9.06 0.82 -0.12
CA THR A 654 8.19 0.70 1.05
C THR A 654 6.78 1.22 0.78
N GLY A 655 5.77 0.66 1.42
CA GLY A 655 4.37 1.07 1.37
C GLY A 655 4.07 2.36 2.13
N ASP A 656 2.79 2.68 2.28
CA ASP A 656 2.30 3.87 2.99
C ASP A 656 2.02 3.56 4.48
N PRO A 657 2.76 4.17 5.43
CA PRO A 657 2.49 3.98 6.86
C PRO A 657 1.08 4.35 7.32
N ALA A 658 0.37 5.19 6.57
CA ALA A 658 -1.00 5.58 6.91
C ALA A 658 -2.03 4.45 6.76
N THR A 659 -1.65 3.30 6.18
CA THR A 659 -2.54 2.12 6.02
C THR A 659 -2.44 1.12 7.17
N LEU A 660 -1.46 1.27 8.07
CA LEU A 660 -1.25 0.36 9.19
C LEU A 660 -2.46 0.31 10.13
N LEU A 661 -2.74 -0.86 10.68
CA LEU A 661 -3.88 -1.10 11.56
C LEU A 661 -3.44 -1.76 12.86
N ILE A 662 -4.06 -1.39 13.97
CA ILE A 662 -4.02 -2.20 15.20
C ILE A 662 -4.93 -3.41 14.97
N ASN A 663 -4.39 -4.62 15.02
CA ASN A 663 -5.06 -5.83 14.52
C ASN A 663 -5.59 -6.75 15.62
N GLU A 664 -4.76 -7.09 16.60
CA GLU A 664 -5.10 -8.01 17.69
C GLU A 664 -4.37 -7.57 18.98
N TRP A 665 -4.94 -7.86 20.15
CA TRP A 665 -4.33 -7.57 21.44
C TRP A 665 -4.81 -8.55 22.51
N MET A 666 -3.99 -8.73 23.54
CA MET A 666 -4.31 -9.49 24.75
C MET A 666 -3.84 -8.68 25.97
N ALA A 667 -4.77 -8.45 26.91
CA ALA A 667 -4.53 -7.62 28.10
C ALA A 667 -4.48 -8.42 29.41
N GLU A 668 -4.67 -9.74 29.35
CA GLU A 668 -4.56 -10.61 30.51
C GLU A 668 -4.13 -12.02 30.06
N GLY A 669 -2.85 -12.34 30.23
CA GLY A 669 -2.28 -13.66 29.92
C GLY A 669 -2.01 -14.50 31.18
N GLU A 670 -2.28 -15.81 31.12
CA GLU A 670 -1.91 -16.78 32.17
C GLU A 670 -1.05 -17.92 31.60
N VAL A 671 -1.66 -18.77 30.78
CA VAL A 671 -1.03 -19.98 30.22
C VAL A 671 -0.49 -19.70 28.83
N LEU A 672 -1.35 -19.21 27.93
CA LEU A 672 -1.05 -19.10 26.49
C LEU A 672 0.10 -18.13 26.24
N PHE A 673 -0.01 -16.95 26.83
CA PHE A 673 1.00 -15.89 26.91
C PHE A 673 1.07 -15.38 28.35
N ARG A 674 2.24 -14.94 28.81
CA ARG A 674 2.38 -14.35 30.16
C ARG A 674 2.26 -12.83 30.16
N ASP A 675 2.72 -12.21 29.10
CA ASP A 675 2.77 -10.75 28.97
C ASP A 675 1.62 -10.27 28.08
N ASP A 676 1.11 -9.09 28.38
CA ASP A 676 0.19 -8.39 27.48
C ASP A 676 0.88 -8.13 26.15
N TRP A 677 0.12 -8.07 25.07
CA TRP A 677 0.68 -7.72 23.77
C TRP A 677 -0.34 -7.05 22.88
N ILE A 678 0.18 -6.35 21.89
CA ILE A 678 -0.57 -5.69 20.82
C ILE A 678 0.05 -6.07 19.48
N GLU A 679 -0.75 -6.09 18.44
CA GLU A 679 -0.29 -6.40 17.09
C GLU A 679 -0.67 -5.29 16.12
N ILE A 680 0.28 -4.96 15.25
CA ILE A 680 0.09 -4.08 14.10
C ILE A 680 0.09 -4.93 12.84
N HIS A 681 -0.90 -4.73 11.98
CA HIS A 681 -0.99 -5.33 10.66
C HIS A 681 -0.70 -4.29 9.58
N ASN A 682 0.10 -4.68 8.59
CA ASN A 682 0.31 -3.92 7.37
C ASN A 682 -0.52 -4.52 6.21
N PRO A 683 -1.66 -3.91 5.84
CA PRO A 683 -2.46 -4.40 4.71
C PRO A 683 -1.88 -4.01 3.33
N ASP A 684 -0.81 -3.20 3.27
CA ASP A 684 -0.13 -2.88 2.01
C ASP A 684 0.72 -4.10 1.56
N PRO A 685 0.71 -4.47 0.26
CA PRO A 685 1.58 -5.52 -0.26
C PRO A 685 3.08 -5.18 -0.21
N LEU A 686 3.45 -3.91 0.00
CA LEU A 686 4.83 -3.49 0.21
C LEU A 686 5.17 -3.41 1.70
N PRO A 687 6.42 -3.71 2.10
CA PRO A 687 6.86 -3.52 3.48
C PRO A 687 6.74 -2.05 3.88
N VAL A 688 6.37 -1.76 5.12
CA VAL A 688 6.17 -0.39 5.61
C VAL A 688 7.25 -0.03 6.61
N ALA A 689 7.81 1.18 6.46
CA ALA A 689 8.73 1.74 7.43
C ALA A 689 7.97 2.21 8.68
N LEU A 690 8.43 1.76 9.84
CA LEU A 690 7.85 2.08 11.15
C LEU A 690 8.62 3.16 11.90
N GLU A 691 9.83 3.49 11.45
CA GLU A 691 10.70 4.44 12.14
C GLU A 691 9.97 5.74 12.50
N SER A 692 10.16 6.21 13.74
CA SER A 692 9.51 7.41 14.28
C SER A 692 7.98 7.37 14.39
N LEU A 693 7.30 6.27 14.05
CA LEU A 693 5.89 6.08 14.40
C LEU A 693 5.75 5.84 15.90
N GLY A 694 4.62 6.28 16.46
CA GLY A 694 4.34 6.20 17.90
C GLY A 694 3.27 5.18 18.24
N VAL A 695 3.42 4.48 19.37
CA VAL A 695 2.38 3.60 19.92
C VAL A 695 2.12 3.98 21.38
N SER A 696 0.84 4.05 21.78
CA SER A 696 0.46 4.39 23.15
C SER A 696 -0.90 3.82 23.56
N ASP A 697 -1.05 3.63 24.86
CA ASP A 697 -2.28 3.38 25.60
C ASP A 697 -3.03 4.67 26.05
N HIS A 698 -2.52 5.87 25.76
CA HIS A 698 -3.09 7.12 26.27
C HIS A 698 -3.03 8.29 25.26
N PRO A 699 -4.13 9.02 25.01
CA PRO A 699 -4.18 10.05 23.96
C PRO A 699 -3.29 11.26 24.25
N ASP A 700 -3.04 11.55 25.53
CA ASP A 700 -2.18 12.67 25.95
C ASP A 700 -0.68 12.33 25.90
N ASN A 701 -0.29 11.10 25.52
CA ASN A 701 1.10 10.65 25.44
C ASN A 701 1.40 9.90 24.12
N PRO A 702 1.25 10.55 22.96
CA PRO A 702 1.35 9.89 21.65
C PRO A 702 2.72 9.26 21.34
N GLN A 703 3.77 9.59 22.10
CA GLN A 703 5.11 9.02 21.97
C GLN A 703 5.50 8.14 23.17
N ASN A 704 4.55 7.39 23.75
CA ASN A 704 4.88 6.50 24.86
C ASN A 704 5.91 5.44 24.42
N HIS A 705 5.72 4.83 23.25
CA HIS A 705 6.74 4.11 22.50
C HIS A 705 6.97 4.78 21.15
N THR A 706 8.21 4.78 20.67
CA THR A 706 8.55 5.21 19.30
C THR A 706 9.46 4.17 18.70
N PHE A 707 9.11 3.68 17.51
CA PHE A 707 9.92 2.67 16.84
C PHE A 707 11.33 3.20 16.53
N PRO A 708 12.38 2.39 16.76
CA PRO A 708 13.75 2.73 16.37
C PRO A 708 13.88 3.06 14.87
N SER A 709 14.97 3.72 14.51
CA SER A 709 15.34 3.90 13.10
C SER A 709 15.43 2.56 12.38
N LEU A 710 15.15 2.55 11.07
CA LEU A 710 15.24 1.34 10.26
C LEU A 710 14.36 0.19 10.78
N SER A 711 13.22 0.49 11.39
CA SER A 711 12.20 -0.51 11.73
C SER A 711 11.23 -0.69 10.56
N PHE A 712 10.88 -1.93 10.24
CA PHE A 712 10.01 -2.29 9.14
C PHE A 712 9.04 -3.41 9.51
N ILE A 713 7.87 -3.41 8.89
CA ILE A 713 6.91 -4.52 8.90
C ILE A 713 6.74 -5.03 7.47
N ALA A 714 6.64 -6.36 7.31
CA ALA A 714 6.48 -6.97 5.99
C ALA A 714 5.18 -6.54 5.29
N GLY A 715 5.13 -6.62 3.97
CA GLY A 715 3.88 -6.47 3.23
C GLY A 715 2.91 -7.57 3.61
N GLU A 716 1.63 -7.24 3.84
CA GLU A 716 0.61 -8.16 4.38
C GLU A 716 1.02 -8.82 5.72
N GLY A 717 2.00 -8.22 6.41
CA GLY A 717 2.65 -8.78 7.59
C GLY A 717 2.06 -8.28 8.90
N TYR A 718 2.40 -8.99 9.97
CA TYR A 718 1.94 -8.74 11.33
C TYR A 718 3.15 -8.55 12.25
N LEU A 719 3.10 -7.54 13.12
CA LEU A 719 4.14 -7.22 14.09
C LEU A 719 3.54 -7.21 15.49
N ARG A 720 3.98 -8.16 16.32
CA ARG A 720 3.67 -8.20 17.75
C ARG A 720 4.58 -7.26 18.54
N LEU A 721 4.01 -6.54 19.49
CA LEU A 721 4.71 -5.80 20.53
C LEU A 721 4.25 -6.26 21.91
N ILE A 722 5.19 -6.43 22.83
CA ILE A 722 4.96 -6.92 24.20
C ILE A 722 4.75 -5.72 25.13
N ALA A 723 3.60 -5.64 25.79
CA ALA A 723 3.20 -4.54 26.66
C ALA A 723 3.39 -4.89 28.14
N ASP A 724 4.65 -5.01 28.57
CA ASP A 724 5.02 -5.45 29.93
C ASP A 724 5.72 -4.38 30.78
N ARG A 725 5.87 -3.15 30.26
CA ARG A 725 6.63 -2.04 30.86
C ARG A 725 8.13 -2.31 30.99
N ASN A 726 8.70 -3.24 30.24
CA ASN A 726 10.11 -3.63 30.32
C ASN A 726 10.83 -3.47 28.97
N THR A 727 11.01 -2.22 28.53
CA THR A 727 11.76 -1.90 27.29
C THR A 727 13.24 -2.32 27.32
N ALA A 728 13.74 -2.84 28.45
CA ALA A 728 15.09 -3.39 28.55
C ALA A 728 15.16 -4.87 28.14
N ALA A 729 14.01 -5.55 27.97
CA ALA A 729 13.95 -6.94 27.51
C ALA A 729 14.11 -7.08 26.00
N GLY A 730 13.73 -6.06 25.23
CA GLY A 730 13.83 -6.07 23.77
C GLY A 730 13.24 -4.81 23.15
N SER A 731 13.52 -4.59 21.87
CA SER A 731 12.99 -3.49 21.05
C SER A 731 11.50 -3.65 20.73
N ASP A 732 10.97 -4.86 20.82
CA ASP A 732 9.56 -5.22 20.69
C ASP A 732 8.76 -5.02 22.00
N HIS A 733 9.42 -4.63 23.10
CA HIS A 733 8.76 -4.30 24.36
C HIS A 733 8.38 -2.81 24.45
N VAL A 734 7.16 -2.53 24.89
CA VAL A 734 6.64 -1.16 25.05
C VAL A 734 6.59 -0.76 26.54
N PRO A 735 6.71 0.55 26.87
CA PRO A 735 6.85 1.01 28.26
C PRO A 735 5.52 1.11 29.03
N PHE A 736 4.47 0.48 28.52
CA PHE A 736 3.14 0.41 29.13
C PHE A 736 2.63 -1.03 29.15
N ALA A 737 1.53 -1.26 29.85
CA ALA A 737 0.80 -2.52 29.89
C ALA A 737 -0.70 -2.20 29.83
N LEU A 738 -1.49 -3.14 29.35
CA LEU A 738 -2.90 -2.91 29.05
C LEU A 738 -3.77 -3.10 30.31
N ASP A 739 -4.85 -2.34 30.44
CA ASP A 739 -5.84 -2.57 31.50
C ASP A 739 -6.94 -3.55 31.03
N ALA A 740 -6.97 -4.75 31.63
CA ALA A 740 -7.95 -5.78 31.32
C ALA A 740 -9.40 -5.37 31.61
N ASP A 741 -9.68 -4.39 32.48
CA ASP A 741 -11.03 -3.86 32.71
C ASP A 741 -11.50 -2.92 31.57
N GLY A 742 -10.56 -2.47 30.72
CA GLY A 742 -10.81 -1.69 29.52
C GLY A 742 -9.78 -0.57 29.31
N ASP A 743 -9.24 -0.52 28.10
CA ASP A 743 -8.21 0.45 27.72
C ASP A 743 -8.39 0.94 26.28
N ARG A 744 -7.39 1.64 25.76
CA ARG A 744 -7.29 2.09 24.38
C ARG A 744 -5.89 1.83 23.85
N ILE A 745 -5.77 1.66 22.53
CA ILE A 745 -4.49 1.52 21.83
C ILE A 745 -4.51 2.50 20.68
N LEU A 746 -3.44 3.28 20.51
CA LEU A 746 -3.30 4.29 19.49
C LEU A 746 -1.97 4.12 18.74
N LEU A 747 -2.04 4.21 17.42
CA LEU A 747 -0.90 4.27 16.50
C LEU A 747 -0.82 5.67 15.89
N PHE A 748 0.36 6.28 15.88
CA PHE A 748 0.57 7.67 15.46
C PHE A 748 1.62 7.80 14.36
N ASP A 749 1.42 8.77 13.48
CA ASP A 749 2.43 9.23 12.54
C ASP A 749 3.56 10.01 13.25
N ARG A 750 4.64 10.30 12.52
CA ARG A 750 5.78 11.11 13.04
C ARG A 750 5.39 12.52 13.51
N GLY A 751 4.25 13.03 13.08
CA GLY A 751 3.70 14.33 13.46
C GLY A 751 2.81 14.28 14.71
N GLY A 752 2.54 13.07 15.23
CA GLY A 752 1.63 12.82 16.34
C GLY A 752 0.16 12.76 15.95
N ASN A 753 -0.18 12.66 14.66
CA ASN A 753 -1.56 12.42 14.23
C ASN A 753 -1.88 10.92 14.32
N PRO A 754 -3.08 10.54 14.80
CA PRO A 754 -3.47 9.14 14.85
C PRO A 754 -3.61 8.55 13.43
N ILE A 755 -2.94 7.41 13.22
CA ILE A 755 -3.11 6.54 12.05
C ILE A 755 -4.29 5.60 12.31
N ASP A 756 -4.28 4.90 13.43
CA ASP A 756 -5.36 4.02 13.87
C ASP A 756 -5.55 4.10 15.39
N GLN A 757 -6.76 3.73 15.85
CA GLN A 757 -7.06 3.61 17.27
C GLN A 757 -8.10 2.53 17.54
N VAL A 758 -7.98 1.89 18.70
CA VAL A 758 -9.00 0.99 19.24
C VAL A 758 -9.26 1.35 20.71
N ILE A 759 -10.52 1.19 21.13
CA ILE A 759 -10.94 1.26 22.53
C ILE A 759 -11.64 -0.06 22.84
N PHE A 760 -11.22 -0.74 23.90
CA PHE A 760 -11.78 -2.03 24.30
C PHE A 760 -12.30 -2.01 25.74
N GLY A 761 -13.18 -2.97 26.05
CA GLY A 761 -13.76 -3.15 27.38
C GLY A 761 -13.17 -4.37 28.09
N PRO A 762 -13.81 -4.88 29.15
CA PRO A 762 -13.30 -6.01 29.92
C PRO A 762 -12.87 -7.20 29.05
N GLN A 763 -11.66 -7.72 29.30
CA GLN A 763 -11.08 -8.90 28.64
C GLN A 763 -11.07 -10.10 29.60
N GLY A 764 -11.11 -11.31 29.03
CA GLY A 764 -10.91 -12.54 29.79
C GLY A 764 -9.47 -13.02 29.67
N SER A 765 -8.99 -13.72 30.71
CA SER A 765 -7.64 -14.27 30.72
C SER A 765 -7.43 -15.27 29.58
N ASP A 766 -6.26 -15.23 28.93
CA ASP A 766 -5.91 -16.07 27.78
C ASP A 766 -6.86 -15.95 26.57
N ILE A 767 -7.67 -14.88 26.49
CA ILE A 767 -8.48 -14.55 25.32
C ILE A 767 -7.98 -13.22 24.73
N SER A 768 -7.65 -13.23 23.45
CA SER A 768 -7.33 -12.00 22.72
C SER A 768 -8.58 -11.40 22.07
N GLN A 769 -8.50 -10.12 21.72
CA GLN A 769 -9.49 -9.42 20.92
C GLN A 769 -8.81 -8.77 19.74
N GLY A 770 -9.49 -8.71 18.59
CA GLY A 770 -8.93 -8.09 17.39
C GLY A 770 -9.96 -7.83 16.31
N ARG A 771 -9.49 -7.34 15.17
CA ARG A 771 -10.32 -7.01 14.01
C ARG A 771 -10.77 -8.28 13.28
N TRP A 772 -12.06 -8.31 12.92
CA TRP A 772 -12.66 -9.38 12.15
C TRP A 772 -13.77 -8.83 11.26
N GLU A 773 -13.57 -8.88 9.93
CA GLU A 773 -14.48 -8.23 8.97
C GLU A 773 -15.90 -8.79 9.01
N LEU A 774 -16.07 -10.08 9.33
CA LEU A 774 -17.38 -10.73 9.40
C LEU A 774 -18.14 -10.39 10.70
N SER A 775 -17.48 -9.76 11.68
CA SER A 775 -18.14 -9.31 12.90
C SER A 775 -19.00 -8.06 12.65
N PRO A 776 -20.26 -7.98 13.16
CA PRO A 776 -21.08 -6.78 13.03
C PRO A 776 -20.47 -5.50 13.63
N THR A 777 -19.52 -5.64 14.57
CA THR A 777 -18.80 -4.53 15.19
C THR A 777 -17.42 -4.29 14.55
N GLY A 778 -16.99 -5.16 13.63
CA GLY A 778 -15.63 -5.22 13.10
C GLY A 778 -14.60 -5.79 14.08
N LEU A 779 -15.00 -6.22 15.28
CA LEU A 779 -14.13 -6.80 16.31
C LEU A 779 -14.66 -8.15 16.79
N SER A 780 -13.76 -9.09 17.10
CA SER A 780 -14.08 -10.41 17.68
C SER A 780 -13.10 -10.78 18.79
N TYR A 781 -13.50 -11.71 19.64
CA TYR A 781 -12.61 -12.40 20.58
C TYR A 781 -12.06 -13.68 19.93
N PHE A 782 -10.81 -14.03 20.25
CA PHE A 782 -10.13 -15.20 19.71
C PHE A 782 -9.62 -16.10 20.83
N ASN A 783 -10.00 -17.37 20.76
CA ASN A 783 -9.60 -18.41 21.72
C ASN A 783 -8.24 -19.03 21.41
N LEU A 784 -7.81 -18.93 20.16
CA LEU A 784 -6.43 -19.16 19.76
C LEU A 784 -5.89 -17.79 19.36
N PRO A 785 -5.15 -17.11 20.24
CA PRO A 785 -4.54 -15.85 19.89
C PRO A 785 -3.52 -16.05 18.77
N THR A 786 -3.55 -15.17 17.77
CA THR A 786 -2.80 -15.30 16.51
C THR A 786 -1.63 -14.33 16.42
N ALA A 787 -1.03 -13.97 17.56
CA ALA A 787 0.05 -12.98 17.60
C ALA A 787 1.20 -13.30 16.60
N GLY A 788 1.42 -12.39 15.66
CA GLY A 788 2.34 -12.51 14.52
C GLY A 788 1.71 -13.10 13.25
N LEU A 789 0.40 -13.35 13.20
CA LEU A 789 -0.32 -14.03 12.14
C LEU A 789 -1.68 -13.37 11.86
N ALA A 790 -2.29 -13.73 10.73
CA ALA A 790 -3.65 -13.32 10.44
C ALA A 790 -4.64 -13.87 11.47
N ASN A 791 -5.53 -13.00 11.95
CA ASN A 791 -6.67 -13.40 12.77
C ASN A 791 -7.48 -14.48 12.04
N ASP A 792 -7.95 -15.47 12.79
CA ASP A 792 -8.84 -16.51 12.26
C ASP A 792 -9.79 -16.97 13.37
N THR A 793 -10.96 -17.48 12.99
CA THR A 793 -11.93 -18.02 13.95
C THR A 793 -12.20 -19.48 13.65
N GLU A 794 -12.56 -20.22 14.70
CA GLU A 794 -12.95 -21.59 14.51
C GLU A 794 -14.08 -21.70 13.49
N GLU A 795 -15.17 -20.94 13.57
CA GLU A 795 -16.33 -21.14 12.68
C GLU A 795 -16.07 -20.95 11.18
N GLU A 796 -15.08 -20.13 10.82
CA GLU A 796 -14.82 -19.72 9.43
C GLU A 796 -13.51 -20.30 8.88
N SER A 797 -12.60 -20.77 9.73
CA SER A 797 -11.28 -21.25 9.31
C SER A 797 -11.37 -22.48 8.41
N SER A 798 -10.64 -22.43 7.30
CA SER A 798 -10.33 -23.61 6.48
C SER A 798 -8.90 -24.09 6.64
N ASP A 799 -8.11 -23.45 7.50
CA ASP A 799 -6.72 -23.82 7.76
C ASP A 799 -6.63 -24.99 8.75
N SER A 800 -6.21 -26.13 8.23
CA SER A 800 -5.98 -27.33 9.06
C SER A 800 -4.92 -27.14 10.15
N ALA A 801 -3.96 -26.23 9.97
CA ALA A 801 -2.94 -25.94 10.98
C ALA A 801 -3.56 -25.18 12.16
N PHE A 802 -4.33 -24.12 11.89
CA PHE A 802 -5.12 -23.40 12.89
C PHE A 802 -6.06 -24.34 13.66
N LEU A 803 -6.86 -25.14 12.96
CA LEU A 803 -7.81 -26.07 13.60
C LEU A 803 -7.10 -27.13 14.48
N ASN A 804 -5.94 -27.63 14.04
CA ASN A 804 -5.14 -28.54 14.86
C ASN A 804 -4.54 -27.85 16.08
N ALA A 805 -4.03 -26.62 15.92
CA ALA A 805 -3.49 -25.83 17.02
C ALA A 805 -4.56 -25.58 18.10
N LEU A 806 -5.76 -25.20 17.69
CA LEU A 806 -6.89 -25.02 18.60
C LEU A 806 -7.28 -26.33 19.32
N ALA A 807 -7.29 -27.47 18.62
CA ALA A 807 -7.55 -28.77 19.23
C ALA A 807 -6.46 -29.18 20.24
N LEU A 808 -5.19 -28.90 19.95
CA LEU A 808 -4.06 -29.16 20.85
C LEU A 808 -4.19 -28.35 22.15
N LEU A 809 -4.48 -27.03 22.06
CA LEU A 809 -4.74 -26.18 23.24
C LEU A 809 -5.82 -26.78 24.14
N ARG A 810 -6.92 -27.23 23.54
CA ARG A 810 -8.08 -27.74 24.27
C ARG A 810 -7.84 -29.10 24.94
N TYR A 811 -7.10 -30.01 24.31
CA TYR A 811 -7.19 -31.42 24.66
C TYR A 811 -5.86 -32.12 24.97
N LEU A 812 -4.70 -31.52 24.71
CA LEU A 812 -3.43 -32.14 25.06
C LEU A 812 -3.05 -31.78 26.50
N ARG A 813 -2.85 -32.78 27.36
CA ARG A 813 -2.46 -32.57 28.77
C ARG A 813 -1.25 -33.42 29.15
N ILE A 814 -0.39 -32.89 30.01
CA ILE A 814 0.64 -33.70 30.69
C ILE A 814 -0.06 -34.48 31.81
N SER A 815 -0.02 -35.81 31.75
CA SER A 815 -0.69 -36.72 32.68
C SER A 815 0.23 -37.26 33.76
N GLU A 816 1.54 -37.38 33.50
CA GLU A 816 2.50 -37.91 34.47
C GLU A 816 3.89 -37.28 34.31
N ILE A 817 4.54 -36.99 35.44
CA ILE A 817 5.90 -36.44 35.53
C ILE A 817 6.74 -37.34 36.44
N MET A 818 7.75 -37.97 35.86
CA MET A 818 8.76 -38.75 36.60
C MET A 818 10.09 -37.99 36.63
N TYR A 819 10.23 -37.07 37.59
CA TYR A 819 11.40 -36.18 37.69
C TYR A 819 12.53 -36.72 38.59
N GLU A 820 12.24 -37.59 39.58
CA GLU A 820 13.29 -38.20 40.42
C GLU A 820 13.12 -39.73 40.57
N PRO A 821 13.31 -40.49 39.47
CA PRO A 821 13.13 -41.94 39.47
C PRO A 821 14.24 -42.68 40.22
N LEU A 822 13.91 -43.86 40.78
CA LEU A 822 14.93 -44.81 41.24
C LEU A 822 15.82 -45.22 40.05
N GLY A 823 17.13 -45.19 40.23
CA GLY A 823 18.09 -45.43 39.15
C GLY A 823 18.53 -44.17 38.39
N GLY A 824 17.98 -43.00 38.75
CA GLY A 824 18.41 -41.68 38.28
C GLY A 824 17.92 -41.30 36.88
N LYS A 825 18.47 -40.20 36.36
CA LYS A 825 18.04 -39.49 35.15
C LYS A 825 17.65 -40.34 33.93
N PRO A 826 18.32 -41.47 33.59
CA PRO A 826 17.93 -42.30 32.45
C PRO A 826 16.49 -42.86 32.50
N TYR A 827 15.83 -42.82 33.66
CA TYR A 827 14.46 -43.28 33.84
C TYR A 827 13.44 -42.14 33.98
N GLU A 828 13.86 -40.88 33.77
CA GLU A 828 12.93 -39.75 33.76
C GLU A 828 12.03 -39.82 32.53
N PHE A 829 10.77 -39.40 32.69
CA PHE A 829 9.83 -39.30 31.60
C PHE A 829 8.74 -38.26 31.88
N LEU A 830 8.16 -37.73 30.80
CA LEU A 830 6.88 -37.03 30.82
C LEU A 830 5.89 -37.84 29.98
N GLU A 831 4.66 -37.93 30.46
CA GLU A 831 3.55 -38.54 29.73
C GLU A 831 2.52 -37.47 29.37
N LEU A 832 2.02 -37.54 28.14
CA LEU A 832 0.95 -36.70 27.64
C LEU A 832 -0.25 -37.56 27.26
N ARG A 833 -1.45 -37.04 27.52
CA ARG A 833 -2.72 -37.68 27.20
C ARG A 833 -3.57 -36.77 26.33
N ASN A 834 -4.22 -37.35 25.33
CA ASN A 834 -5.35 -36.69 24.66
C ASN A 834 -6.60 -36.84 25.54
N THR A 835 -7.01 -35.77 26.20
CA THR A 835 -8.18 -35.75 27.08
C THR A 835 -9.49 -35.42 26.34
N GLY A 836 -9.42 -35.21 25.02
CA GLY A 836 -10.55 -34.79 24.20
C GLY A 836 -11.12 -35.87 23.28
N PRO A 837 -12.22 -35.55 22.57
CA PRO A 837 -12.94 -36.49 21.72
C PRO A 837 -12.41 -36.56 20.27
N VAL A 838 -11.43 -35.74 19.91
CA VAL A 838 -10.87 -35.66 18.55
C VAL A 838 -9.43 -36.19 18.52
N GLN A 839 -8.99 -36.69 17.37
CA GLN A 839 -7.57 -37.04 17.19
C GLN A 839 -6.71 -35.77 17.19
N LEU A 840 -5.51 -35.83 17.77
CA LEU A 840 -4.56 -34.72 17.82
C LEU A 840 -3.33 -35.04 16.97
N ASN A 841 -2.90 -34.11 16.11
CA ASN A 841 -1.62 -34.22 15.41
C ASN A 841 -0.54 -33.44 16.17
N LEU A 842 0.47 -34.16 16.66
CA LEU A 842 1.51 -33.60 17.51
C LEU A 842 2.71 -33.03 16.72
N LEU A 843 2.69 -33.09 15.38
CA LEU A 843 3.83 -32.61 14.57
C LEU A 843 4.22 -31.17 14.97
N GLY A 844 5.45 -31.00 15.45
CA GLY A 844 6.02 -29.70 15.78
C GLY A 844 5.63 -29.14 17.16
N VAL A 845 4.72 -29.80 17.90
CA VAL A 845 4.52 -29.51 19.34
C VAL A 845 5.86 -29.64 20.03
N ARG A 846 6.18 -28.71 20.94
CA ARG A 846 7.53 -28.65 21.52
C ARG A 846 7.53 -28.27 22.98
N PHE A 847 8.47 -28.80 23.72
CA PHE A 847 8.80 -28.27 25.04
C PHE A 847 9.73 -27.07 24.89
N THR A 848 9.33 -25.93 25.46
CA THR A 848 10.10 -24.67 25.44
C THR A 848 10.71 -24.34 26.79
N ASN A 849 10.38 -25.10 27.84
CA ASN A 849 10.99 -25.00 29.16
C ASN A 849 11.00 -26.37 29.88
N GLY A 850 11.94 -26.57 30.80
CA GLY A 850 12.19 -27.82 31.53
C GLY A 850 13.05 -28.80 30.74
N ILE A 851 12.51 -29.36 29.65
CA ILE A 851 13.23 -30.25 28.73
C ILE A 851 13.23 -29.69 27.31
N SER A 852 14.11 -30.19 26.44
CA SER A 852 14.07 -29.88 25.00
C SER A 852 13.63 -31.09 24.20
N PHE A 853 12.45 -31.00 23.57
CA PHE A 853 11.92 -32.03 22.68
C PHE A 853 10.87 -31.44 21.73
N THR A 854 10.96 -31.79 20.44
CA THR A 854 9.95 -31.47 19.43
C THR A 854 9.35 -32.75 18.89
N PHE A 855 8.03 -32.86 18.96
CA PHE A 855 7.31 -34.05 18.52
C PHE A 855 7.40 -34.23 17.00
N PRO A 856 7.72 -35.45 16.52
CA PRO A 856 7.59 -35.78 15.12
C PRO A 856 6.10 -35.92 14.74
N SER A 857 5.81 -36.25 13.48
CA SER A 857 4.42 -36.46 13.04
C SER A 857 3.81 -37.71 13.69
N ILE A 858 3.01 -37.49 14.73
CA ILE A 858 2.30 -38.52 15.49
C ILE A 858 0.85 -38.10 15.65
N ILE A 859 -0.07 -39.04 15.43
CA ILE A 859 -1.50 -38.85 15.68
C ILE A 859 -1.85 -39.54 17.01
N LEU A 860 -2.35 -38.77 17.97
CA LEU A 860 -2.79 -39.25 19.28
C LEU A 860 -4.32 -39.37 19.30
N GLN A 861 -4.84 -40.59 19.42
CA GLN A 861 -6.29 -40.86 19.45
C GLN A 861 -6.93 -40.40 20.77
N PRO A 862 -8.26 -40.20 20.82
CA PRO A 862 -8.97 -39.89 22.05
C PRO A 862 -8.64 -40.86 23.19
N GLY A 863 -8.19 -40.34 24.32
CA GLY A 863 -7.79 -41.12 25.50
C GLY A 863 -6.47 -41.88 25.37
N GLU A 864 -5.73 -41.73 24.28
CA GLU A 864 -4.41 -42.33 24.09
C GLU A 864 -3.34 -41.51 24.83
N GLU A 865 -2.32 -42.22 25.32
CA GLU A 865 -1.17 -41.66 26.03
C GLU A 865 0.11 -41.81 25.20
N ILE A 866 1.05 -40.89 25.42
CA ILE A 866 2.35 -40.89 24.75
C ILE A 866 3.44 -40.35 25.66
N LEU A 867 4.63 -40.96 25.57
CA LEU A 867 5.76 -40.68 26.46
C LEU A 867 6.92 -40.02 25.73
N VAL A 868 7.57 -39.08 26.40
CA VAL A 868 8.93 -38.62 26.09
C VAL A 868 9.85 -39.02 27.24
N VAL A 869 10.99 -39.64 26.91
CA VAL A 869 11.82 -40.34 27.91
C VAL A 869 13.27 -39.84 27.91
N GLY A 870 13.98 -39.92 29.03
CA GLY A 870 15.38 -39.48 29.13
C GLY A 870 16.39 -40.44 28.47
N ASP A 871 16.11 -41.75 28.49
CA ASP A 871 16.89 -42.76 27.75
C ASP A 871 15.98 -43.93 27.34
N LEU A 872 15.85 -44.16 26.03
CA LEU A 872 14.97 -45.19 25.50
C LEU A 872 15.36 -46.61 25.96
N THR A 873 16.66 -46.92 26.01
CA THR A 873 17.12 -48.27 26.37
C THR A 873 16.90 -48.54 27.85
N ALA A 874 17.18 -47.56 28.71
CA ALA A 874 16.92 -47.65 30.14
C ALA A 874 15.42 -47.76 30.41
N PHE A 875 14.60 -46.89 29.82
CA PHE A 875 13.14 -46.92 29.95
C PHE A 875 12.57 -48.28 29.55
N GLU A 876 12.89 -48.78 28.35
CA GLU A 876 12.43 -50.09 27.87
C GLU A 876 12.86 -51.26 28.77
N SER A 877 14.01 -51.16 29.43
CA SER A 877 14.50 -52.20 30.34
C SER A 877 13.62 -52.36 31.59
N ARG A 878 12.90 -51.30 31.97
CA ARG A 878 12.03 -51.26 33.15
C ARG A 878 10.56 -51.49 32.79
N TYR A 879 10.06 -50.78 31.78
CA TYR A 879 8.64 -50.75 31.44
C TYR A 879 8.26 -51.65 30.26
N GLY A 880 9.25 -52.18 29.53
CA GLY A 880 9.03 -52.99 28.32
C GLY A 880 8.95 -52.13 27.05
N ARG A 881 8.68 -52.80 25.91
CA ARG A 881 8.71 -52.19 24.56
C ARG A 881 7.34 -51.91 23.96
N SER A 882 6.27 -52.09 24.73
CA SER A 882 4.90 -51.97 24.24
C SER A 882 4.31 -50.57 24.46
N LEU A 883 4.96 -49.72 25.25
CA LEU A 883 4.48 -48.37 25.53
C LEU A 883 4.73 -47.44 24.35
N ASN A 884 3.84 -46.46 24.18
CA ASN A 884 3.89 -45.49 23.09
C ASN A 884 4.92 -44.38 23.41
N VAL A 885 6.17 -44.54 22.94
CA VAL A 885 7.24 -43.58 23.16
C VAL A 885 7.46 -42.72 21.91
N ALA A 886 7.26 -41.40 22.03
CA ALA A 886 7.48 -40.44 20.95
C ALA A 886 8.96 -40.24 20.60
N GLY A 887 9.83 -40.28 21.62
CA GLY A 887 11.26 -40.07 21.44
C GLY A 887 12.00 -39.80 22.74
N VAL A 888 13.28 -39.43 22.60
CA VAL A 888 14.17 -39.11 23.71
C VAL A 888 14.34 -37.60 23.80
N PHE A 889 14.12 -37.00 24.98
CA PHE A 889 14.33 -35.57 25.19
C PHE A 889 15.78 -35.24 25.54
N GLU A 890 16.20 -34.00 25.29
CA GLU A 890 17.47 -33.46 25.77
C GLU A 890 17.27 -32.68 27.08
N GLY A 891 18.34 -32.62 27.90
CA GLY A 891 18.27 -32.07 29.26
C GLY A 891 17.87 -33.12 30.30
N ASN A 892 17.32 -32.66 31.41
CA ASN A 892 16.78 -33.49 32.50
C ASN A 892 15.80 -32.68 33.32
N LEU A 893 14.90 -33.35 34.01
CA LEU A 893 14.01 -32.70 34.96
C LEU A 893 14.77 -32.31 36.25
N ASP A 894 14.43 -31.20 36.91
CA ASP A 894 15.05 -30.78 38.19
C ASP A 894 14.37 -31.45 39.39
N ASN A 895 15.17 -32.17 40.20
CA ASN A 895 14.73 -32.79 41.44
C ASN A 895 14.20 -31.80 42.49
N SER A 896 14.47 -30.50 42.31
CA SER A 896 14.03 -29.41 43.20
C SER A 896 12.77 -28.70 42.73
N GLY A 897 12.19 -29.11 41.58
CA GLY A 897 11.09 -28.41 40.91
C GLY A 897 11.57 -27.42 39.87
N GLU A 898 10.78 -27.22 38.82
CA GLU A 898 11.03 -26.25 37.75
C GLU A 898 9.77 -25.95 36.93
N ALA A 899 9.87 -24.95 36.06
CA ALA A 899 8.86 -24.60 35.08
C ALA A 899 8.88 -25.57 33.88
N ILE A 900 7.72 -26.11 33.54
CA ILE A 900 7.48 -26.84 32.30
C ILE A 900 6.60 -25.99 31.39
N ALA A 901 7.00 -25.88 30.12
CA ALA A 901 6.19 -25.25 29.09
C ALA A 901 6.11 -26.15 27.85
N LEU A 902 4.89 -26.50 27.45
CA LEU A 902 4.57 -27.22 26.21
C LEU A 902 3.90 -26.23 25.26
N SER A 903 4.48 -25.98 24.10
CA SER A 903 4.02 -24.99 23.13
C SER A 903 3.45 -25.61 21.87
N LEU A 904 2.53 -24.88 21.24
CA LEU A 904 1.98 -25.21 19.93
C LEU A 904 3.08 -25.28 18.85
N PRO A 905 2.85 -26.01 17.74
CA PRO A 905 3.76 -25.98 16.60
C PRO A 905 3.85 -24.59 15.97
N HIS A 906 5.03 -24.26 15.43
CA HIS A 906 5.19 -23.07 14.59
C HIS A 906 4.17 -23.10 13.42
N PRO A 907 3.64 -21.93 13.02
CA PRO A 907 4.02 -20.60 13.49
C PRO A 907 3.31 -20.11 14.76
N PHE A 908 2.44 -20.91 15.39
CA PHE A 908 1.74 -20.49 16.60
C PHE A 908 2.67 -20.51 17.83
N GLU A 909 2.75 -19.40 18.55
CA GLU A 909 3.65 -19.26 19.70
C GLU A 909 3.02 -19.54 21.07
N ALA A 910 1.69 -19.64 21.14
CA ALA A 910 0.99 -19.87 22.40
C ALA A 910 1.41 -21.20 23.06
N ALA A 911 1.50 -21.19 24.40
CA ALA A 911 1.70 -22.40 25.18
C ALA A 911 0.38 -23.19 25.32
N ILE A 912 0.45 -24.51 25.16
CA ILE A 912 -0.63 -25.45 25.49
C ILE A 912 -0.73 -25.60 27.02
N LEU A 913 0.43 -25.73 27.68
CA LEU A 913 0.55 -25.80 29.12
C LEU A 913 1.78 -25.02 29.57
N ARG A 914 1.67 -24.36 30.71
CA ARG A 914 2.77 -23.66 31.38
C ARG A 914 2.51 -23.69 32.88
N PHE A 915 3.40 -24.32 33.64
CA PHE A 915 3.29 -24.45 35.10
C PHE A 915 4.64 -24.82 35.73
N ASP A 916 4.79 -24.58 37.02
CA ASP A 916 5.90 -25.01 37.87
C ASP A 916 5.49 -26.25 38.67
N TYR A 917 6.22 -27.36 38.55
CA TYR A 917 6.00 -28.49 39.45
C TYR A 917 6.86 -28.36 40.72
N ASP A 918 6.30 -28.74 41.87
CA ASP A 918 6.98 -28.65 43.16
C ASP A 918 7.07 -30.03 43.85
N PRO A 919 8.29 -30.54 44.12
CA PRO A 919 8.51 -31.76 44.87
C PRO A 919 7.85 -31.81 46.27
N ASP A 920 7.63 -30.65 46.90
CA ASP A 920 7.00 -30.55 48.22
C ASP A 920 5.50 -30.89 48.18
N TRP A 921 4.85 -30.87 47.01
CA TRP A 921 3.46 -31.28 46.85
C TRP A 921 3.25 -32.73 47.28
N TRP A 922 4.15 -33.62 46.88
CA TRP A 922 4.06 -35.04 47.21
C TRP A 922 5.44 -35.62 47.46
N PRO A 923 5.93 -35.63 48.71
CA PRO A 923 7.32 -36.01 49.03
C PRO A 923 7.74 -37.43 48.61
N ALA A 924 6.80 -38.33 48.31
CA ALA A 924 7.13 -39.65 47.77
C ALA A 924 7.56 -39.61 46.29
N SER A 925 7.14 -38.57 45.56
CA SER A 925 7.61 -38.33 44.19
C SER A 925 9.07 -37.83 44.15
N ALA A 926 9.57 -37.30 45.27
CA ALA A 926 10.94 -36.81 45.45
C ALA A 926 11.88 -37.94 45.90
N GLY A 927 12.25 -38.82 44.97
CA GLY A 927 13.35 -39.78 45.15
C GLY A 927 13.00 -41.11 45.84
N LEU A 928 11.74 -41.33 46.18
CA LEU A 928 11.24 -42.67 46.57
C LEU A 928 10.74 -43.49 45.36
N GLY A 929 10.84 -42.92 44.16
CA GLY A 929 10.52 -43.56 42.89
C GLY A 929 9.07 -43.46 42.46
N PHE A 930 8.22 -42.71 43.15
CA PHE A 930 6.89 -42.39 42.65
C PHE A 930 6.97 -41.21 41.67
N SER A 931 6.00 -41.08 40.77
CA SER A 931 5.82 -39.92 39.89
C SER A 931 4.74 -38.98 40.44
N LEU A 932 4.67 -37.78 39.87
CA LEU A 932 3.50 -36.92 39.97
C LEU A 932 2.54 -37.29 38.84
N GLU A 933 1.33 -37.69 39.18
CA GLU A 933 0.24 -37.96 38.23
C GLU A 933 -0.81 -36.87 38.36
N LEU A 934 -1.37 -36.46 37.22
CA LEU A 934 -2.51 -35.54 37.21
C LEU A 934 -3.69 -36.19 37.95
N GLN A 935 -4.33 -35.44 38.84
CA GLN A 935 -5.40 -35.93 39.69
C GLN A 935 -6.77 -35.80 39.01
N GLU A 936 -7.72 -36.64 39.42
CA GLU A 936 -9.15 -36.49 39.10
C GLU A 936 -9.90 -35.64 40.14
N PRO A 937 -10.85 -34.79 39.70
CA PRO A 937 -11.22 -34.53 38.30
C PRO A 937 -10.16 -33.72 37.55
N LEU A 938 -10.19 -33.78 36.21
CA LEU A 938 -9.20 -33.15 35.33
C LEU A 938 -9.04 -31.66 35.66
N ALA A 939 -7.83 -31.24 36.03
CA ALA A 939 -7.52 -29.85 36.32
C ALA A 939 -7.47 -28.98 35.05
N LEU A 940 -7.83 -27.70 35.18
CA LEU A 940 -7.65 -26.72 34.11
C LEU A 940 -6.16 -26.42 33.91
N PRO A 941 -5.69 -26.08 32.69
CA PRO A 941 -4.28 -25.75 32.44
C PRO A 941 -3.69 -24.74 33.43
N ARG A 942 -4.41 -23.65 33.73
CA ARG A 942 -3.98 -22.61 34.70
C ARG A 942 -3.85 -23.09 36.15
N ASP A 943 -4.46 -24.22 36.48
CA ASP A 943 -4.46 -24.78 37.82
C ASP A 943 -3.31 -25.77 38.07
N PHE A 944 -2.47 -26.05 37.06
CA PHE A 944 -1.39 -27.04 37.18
C PHE A 944 -0.31 -26.62 38.20
N ASP A 945 -0.23 -25.34 38.58
CA ASP A 945 0.64 -24.81 39.64
C ASP A 945 0.19 -25.15 41.07
N PHE A 946 -0.93 -25.85 41.23
CA PHE A 946 -1.46 -26.19 42.55
C PHE A 946 -1.31 -27.67 42.86
N GLN A 947 -0.85 -27.97 44.09
CA GLN A 947 -0.79 -29.33 44.65
C GLN A 947 -2.09 -30.14 44.43
N ARG A 948 -3.26 -29.50 44.46
CA ARG A 948 -4.58 -30.14 44.31
C ARG A 948 -4.79 -30.79 42.93
N SER A 949 -4.04 -30.35 41.92
CA SER A 949 -4.13 -30.83 40.55
C SER A 949 -3.31 -32.10 40.34
N TRP A 950 -2.45 -32.45 41.30
CA TRP A 950 -1.51 -33.56 41.21
C TRP A 950 -1.69 -34.52 42.38
N ARG A 951 -1.30 -35.77 42.17
CA ARG A 951 -1.18 -36.81 43.20
C ARG A 951 0.11 -37.59 42.99
N GLN A 952 0.57 -38.29 44.01
CA GLN A 952 1.63 -39.29 43.82
C GLN A 952 1.09 -40.52 43.08
N SER A 953 1.97 -41.20 42.35
CA SER A 953 1.63 -42.47 41.71
C SER A 953 1.25 -43.58 42.67
N THR A 954 0.47 -44.55 42.18
CA THR A 954 0.07 -45.71 43.00
C THR A 954 1.16 -46.76 43.11
N GLU A 955 2.08 -46.81 42.13
CA GLU A 955 3.17 -47.76 42.06
C GLU A 955 4.55 -47.08 42.14
N ILE A 956 5.51 -47.81 42.71
CA ILE A 956 6.92 -47.41 42.63
C ILE A 956 7.37 -47.58 41.17
N ASN A 957 8.07 -46.56 40.67
CA ASN A 957 8.43 -46.31 39.28
C ASN A 957 7.30 -45.75 38.40
N GLY A 958 6.23 -45.20 38.98
CA GLY A 958 5.17 -44.55 38.21
C GLY A 958 4.22 -45.53 37.53
N THR A 959 3.23 -45.02 36.81
CA THR A 959 2.21 -45.81 36.10
C THR A 959 2.03 -45.38 34.65
N PRO A 960 3.09 -45.43 33.82
CA PRO A 960 2.97 -45.04 32.42
C PRO A 960 1.95 -45.90 31.67
N ASP A 961 1.16 -45.29 30.79
CA ASP A 961 -0.01 -45.82 30.06
C ASP A 961 -1.20 -46.20 30.98
N ALA A 962 -1.24 -45.62 32.19
CA ALA A 962 -2.25 -45.92 33.20
C ALA A 962 -2.56 -44.73 34.13
N SER A 963 -2.51 -43.48 33.63
CA SER A 963 -2.71 -42.22 34.39
C SER A 963 -3.98 -42.18 35.27
N GLY A 964 -4.94 -43.05 34.98
CA GLY A 964 -6.20 -43.15 35.71
C GLY A 964 -7.17 -42.02 35.42
N ILE A 965 -6.85 -41.10 34.49
CA ILE A 965 -7.71 -39.99 34.07
C ILE A 965 -8.91 -40.54 33.29
N PHE A 966 -10.08 -40.53 33.94
CA PHE A 966 -11.37 -40.92 33.40
C PHE A 966 -11.96 -39.78 32.56
N VAL A 967 -12.28 -40.08 31.30
CA VAL A 967 -13.07 -39.20 30.43
C VAL A 967 -14.50 -39.76 30.43
N PRO A 968 -15.45 -39.12 31.14
CA PRO A 968 -16.80 -39.66 31.32
C PRO A 968 -17.59 -39.70 30.01
N THR A 969 -18.21 -40.86 29.72
CA THR A 969 -18.93 -41.09 28.44
C THR A 969 -20.45 -41.09 28.57
N THR A 970 -20.96 -41.04 29.81
CA THR A 970 -22.40 -41.06 30.14
C THR A 970 -22.76 -39.90 31.06
N PHE A 971 -23.99 -39.41 31.00
CA PHE A 971 -24.41 -38.24 31.81
C PHE A 971 -24.21 -38.44 33.32
N PRO A 972 -24.55 -39.59 33.94
CA PRO A 972 -24.34 -39.78 35.37
C PRO A 972 -22.86 -39.83 35.77
N GLU A 973 -22.03 -40.44 34.93
CA GLU A 973 -20.59 -40.50 35.13
C GLU A 973 -19.97 -39.11 34.98
N TRP A 974 -20.47 -38.31 34.02
CA TRP A 974 -20.06 -36.93 33.78
C TRP A 974 -20.45 -36.00 34.94
N LEU A 975 -21.68 -36.11 35.45
CA LEU A 975 -22.10 -35.37 36.65
C LEU A 975 -21.27 -35.75 37.87
N SER A 976 -20.99 -37.05 38.05
CA SER A 976 -20.15 -37.53 39.15
C SER A 976 -18.70 -37.08 39.00
N PHE A 977 -18.19 -37.01 37.77
CA PHE A 977 -16.83 -36.54 37.46
C PHE A 977 -16.69 -35.05 37.79
N HIS A 978 -17.68 -34.23 37.43
CA HIS A 978 -17.68 -32.80 37.69
C HIS A 978 -18.22 -32.40 39.08
N ASP A 979 -18.66 -33.35 39.91
CA ASP A 979 -19.31 -33.10 41.21
C ASP A 979 -20.53 -32.15 41.12
N LEU A 980 -21.36 -32.34 40.10
CA LEU A 980 -22.51 -31.49 39.80
C LEU A 980 -23.84 -32.21 39.99
N THR A 981 -24.89 -31.42 40.25
CA THR A 981 -26.27 -31.87 39.98
C THR A 981 -26.73 -31.45 38.58
N ALA A 982 -27.67 -32.18 37.98
CA ALA A 982 -28.16 -31.90 36.62
C ALA A 982 -28.72 -30.48 36.39
N LEU A 983 -29.07 -29.75 37.46
CA LEU A 983 -29.63 -28.40 37.41
C LEU A 983 -28.65 -27.32 37.88
N GLU A 984 -27.45 -27.71 38.27
CA GLU A 984 -26.40 -26.80 38.70
C GLU A 984 -25.74 -26.17 37.49
N ASP A 985 -25.45 -24.89 37.59
CA ASP A 985 -24.77 -24.08 36.59
C ASP A 985 -23.40 -23.77 37.20
N GLY A 986 -22.37 -24.46 36.69
CA GLY A 986 -21.09 -24.59 37.38
C GLY A 986 -20.17 -23.38 37.16
N ASP A 987 -20.24 -22.71 36.02
CA ASP A 987 -19.51 -21.48 35.67
C ASP A 987 -20.39 -20.22 35.73
N GLY A 988 -21.71 -20.35 35.85
CA GLY A 988 -22.64 -19.23 36.02
C GLY A 988 -23.03 -18.56 34.70
N ASP A 989 -22.86 -19.25 33.57
CA ASP A 989 -23.16 -18.76 32.22
C ASP A 989 -24.66 -18.82 31.87
N GLY A 990 -25.48 -19.44 32.73
CA GLY A 990 -26.91 -19.65 32.56
C GLY A 990 -27.31 -21.01 31.96
N LEU A 991 -26.35 -21.87 31.64
CA LEU A 991 -26.52 -23.25 31.21
C LEU A 991 -26.35 -24.18 32.42
N ASN A 992 -27.33 -25.04 32.66
CA ASN A 992 -27.18 -26.06 33.68
C ASN A 992 -26.40 -27.26 33.13
N ALA A 993 -25.87 -28.08 34.04
CA ALA A 993 -25.09 -29.27 33.77
C ALA A 993 -25.76 -30.24 32.76
N LEU A 994 -27.09 -30.34 32.75
CA LEU A 994 -27.81 -31.13 31.74
C LEU A 994 -27.71 -30.50 30.34
N MET A 995 -27.87 -29.19 30.25
CA MET A 995 -27.73 -28.47 28.99
C MET A 995 -26.28 -28.53 28.51
N GLU A 996 -25.32 -28.26 29.40
CA GLU A 996 -23.88 -28.36 29.14
C GLU A 996 -23.51 -29.73 28.58
N PHE A 997 -23.87 -30.81 29.28
CA PHE A 997 -23.62 -32.16 28.82
C PHE A 997 -24.32 -32.47 27.48
N SER A 998 -25.59 -32.08 27.32
CA SER A 998 -26.36 -32.35 26.09
C SER A 998 -25.82 -31.61 24.88
N LEU A 999 -25.26 -30.42 25.11
CA LEU A 999 -24.59 -29.65 24.10
C LEU A 999 -23.09 -30.02 24.06
N GLY A 1000 -22.57 -31.01 24.80
CA GLY A 1000 -21.13 -31.31 24.78
C GLY A 1000 -20.24 -30.08 25.07
N LEU A 1001 -20.66 -29.28 26.03
CA LEU A 1001 -19.96 -28.12 26.60
C LEU A 1001 -19.36 -28.51 27.97
N HIS A 1002 -18.50 -27.66 28.54
CA HIS A 1002 -17.77 -28.01 29.76
C HIS A 1002 -18.23 -27.16 30.95
N PRO A 1003 -18.74 -27.76 32.04
CA PRO A 1003 -19.59 -27.06 33.01
C PRO A 1003 -18.89 -26.07 33.95
N PHE A 1004 -17.60 -25.83 33.73
CA PHE A 1004 -16.76 -24.93 34.53
C PHE A 1004 -15.79 -24.10 33.65
N LEU A 1005 -15.89 -24.17 32.32
CA LEU A 1005 -14.95 -23.53 31.40
C LEU A 1005 -15.69 -22.48 30.57
N ASP A 1006 -15.61 -21.21 30.99
CA ASP A 1006 -16.04 -20.10 30.14
C ASP A 1006 -14.93 -19.68 29.16
N LEU A 1007 -14.72 -20.51 28.13
CA LEU A 1007 -13.84 -20.19 26.98
C LEU A 1007 -14.57 -19.35 25.92
N GLY A 1008 -15.55 -18.52 26.32
CA GLY A 1008 -16.44 -17.79 25.40
C GLY A 1008 -17.44 -18.65 24.62
N PHE A 1009 -17.34 -19.99 24.74
CA PHE A 1009 -18.29 -20.99 24.23
C PHE A 1009 -19.30 -21.47 25.26
N ASN A 1010 -19.22 -21.00 26.48
CA ASN A 1010 -20.15 -21.35 27.55
C ASN A 1010 -21.11 -20.17 27.84
N GLY A 1011 -20.68 -18.95 27.53
CA GLY A 1011 -21.56 -17.77 27.52
C GLY A 1011 -22.81 -17.81 26.60
N PRO A 1012 -23.53 -16.67 26.49
CA PRO A 1012 -24.81 -16.56 25.79
C PRO A 1012 -24.83 -16.98 24.31
N SER A 1013 -23.66 -17.13 23.70
CA SER A 1013 -23.42 -17.62 22.35
C SER A 1013 -23.83 -19.09 22.15
N SER A 1014 -23.77 -19.92 23.19
CA SER A 1014 -24.13 -21.34 23.13
C SER A 1014 -25.56 -21.65 23.54
N LEU A 1015 -26.29 -20.64 24.02
CA LEU A 1015 -27.73 -20.75 24.22
C LEU A 1015 -28.44 -20.97 22.87
N PRO A 1016 -29.52 -21.78 22.85
CA PRO A 1016 -30.37 -21.89 21.68
C PRO A 1016 -30.81 -20.50 21.17
N ARG A 1017 -30.44 -20.18 19.93
CA ARG A 1017 -30.68 -18.85 19.36
C ARG A 1017 -31.97 -18.85 18.55
N ILE A 1018 -32.79 -17.82 18.74
CA ILE A 1018 -33.99 -17.59 17.94
C ILE A 1018 -33.74 -16.45 16.97
N ALA A 1019 -33.94 -16.70 15.68
CA ALA A 1019 -33.79 -15.73 14.61
C ALA A 1019 -34.97 -15.79 13.64
N VAL A 1020 -35.11 -14.77 12.79
CA VAL A 1020 -36.02 -14.81 11.65
C VAL A 1020 -35.22 -15.31 10.44
N GLY A 1021 -35.61 -16.44 9.86
CA GLY A 1021 -34.97 -17.00 8.67
C GLY A 1021 -35.32 -16.23 7.40
N ASP A 1022 -34.63 -16.53 6.29
CA ASP A 1022 -34.70 -15.80 5.01
C ASP A 1022 -36.12 -15.67 4.43
N ASN A 1023 -37.02 -16.59 4.78
CA ASN A 1023 -38.42 -16.61 4.34
C ASN A 1023 -39.41 -16.05 5.37
N GLY A 1024 -38.94 -15.37 6.42
CA GLY A 1024 -39.76 -14.79 7.49
C GLY A 1024 -40.20 -15.78 8.58
N GLN A 1025 -39.69 -17.02 8.57
CA GLN A 1025 -40.01 -18.05 9.56
C GLN A 1025 -39.23 -17.84 10.87
N ASN A 1026 -39.82 -18.20 12.02
CA ASN A 1026 -39.09 -18.26 13.28
C ASN A 1026 -38.20 -19.51 13.26
N VAL A 1027 -36.89 -19.31 13.41
CA VAL A 1027 -35.88 -20.37 13.43
C VAL A 1027 -35.27 -20.44 14.82
N ILE A 1028 -35.26 -21.62 15.43
CA ILE A 1028 -34.41 -21.90 16.60
C ILE A 1028 -33.23 -22.74 16.15
N SER A 1029 -32.04 -22.36 16.60
CA SER A 1029 -30.78 -23.02 16.26
C SER A 1029 -29.98 -23.37 17.50
N PHE A 1030 -29.33 -24.53 17.49
CA PHE A 1030 -28.45 -25.01 18.56
C PHE A 1030 -27.47 -26.03 17.98
N ASP A 1031 -26.29 -26.13 18.58
CA ASP A 1031 -25.17 -26.93 18.08
C ASP A 1031 -25.07 -28.25 18.85
N LEU A 1032 -24.90 -29.37 18.13
CA LEU A 1032 -24.79 -30.70 18.72
C LEU A 1032 -23.53 -31.40 18.19
N PRO A 1033 -22.88 -32.31 18.93
CA PRO A 1033 -21.74 -33.06 18.39
C PRO A 1033 -22.08 -33.87 17.10
N ALA A 1034 -21.16 -33.98 16.16
CA ALA A 1034 -21.34 -34.48 14.80
C ALA A 1034 -21.39 -36.00 14.69
N ASN A 1035 -20.77 -36.71 15.63
CA ASN A 1035 -20.62 -38.15 15.57
C ASN A 1035 -21.48 -38.78 16.66
N SER A 1036 -22.53 -39.52 16.29
CA SER A 1036 -23.43 -40.22 17.22
C SER A 1036 -22.80 -41.43 17.93
N THR A 1037 -21.48 -41.58 17.80
CA THR A 1037 -20.67 -42.61 18.45
C THR A 1037 -19.46 -42.02 19.20
N ALA A 1038 -19.31 -40.69 19.23
CA ALA A 1038 -18.30 -40.02 20.04
C ALA A 1038 -18.92 -39.69 21.41
N VAL A 1039 -18.43 -40.43 22.40
CA VAL A 1039 -18.35 -40.25 23.86
C VAL A 1039 -18.95 -39.00 24.57
N ASP A 1040 -19.22 -37.87 23.93
CA ASP A 1040 -19.74 -36.66 24.61
C ASP A 1040 -21.14 -36.27 24.11
N GLY A 1041 -22.19 -36.72 24.82
CA GLY A 1041 -23.52 -36.08 24.82
C GLY A 1041 -24.42 -36.23 23.57
N TYR A 1042 -23.87 -36.51 22.39
CA TYR A 1042 -24.69 -36.79 21.20
C TYR A 1042 -25.07 -38.26 21.08
N GLY A 1043 -26.33 -38.55 21.41
CA GLY A 1043 -26.88 -39.89 21.21
C GLY A 1043 -26.61 -40.85 22.36
N SER A 1044 -26.35 -40.35 23.58
CA SER A 1044 -26.73 -41.14 24.75
C SER A 1044 -28.24 -41.40 24.62
N ASP A 1045 -28.64 -42.67 24.57
CA ASP A 1045 -30.04 -43.10 24.44
C ASP A 1045 -30.95 -42.50 25.53
N ASP A 1046 -30.34 -41.91 26.56
CA ASP A 1046 -30.99 -41.35 27.72
C ASP A 1046 -31.17 -39.81 27.64
N ILE A 1047 -30.74 -39.12 26.56
CA ILE A 1047 -30.95 -37.66 26.39
C ILE A 1047 -31.96 -37.38 25.27
N ILE A 1048 -33.06 -36.69 25.61
CA ILE A 1048 -34.13 -36.32 24.67
C ILE A 1048 -34.11 -34.82 24.42
N TYR A 1049 -33.96 -34.43 23.15
CA TYR A 1049 -34.07 -33.06 22.66
C TYR A 1049 -35.49 -32.84 22.14
N THR A 1050 -36.20 -31.82 22.62
CA THR A 1050 -37.54 -31.47 22.17
C THR A 1050 -37.64 -29.97 21.88
N VAL A 1051 -37.94 -29.58 20.64
CA VAL A 1051 -38.33 -28.19 20.34
C VAL A 1051 -39.82 -28.06 20.55
N GLU A 1052 -40.22 -27.08 21.34
CA GLU A 1052 -41.61 -26.78 21.64
C GLU A 1052 -41.98 -25.36 21.21
N GLY A 1053 -43.22 -25.20 20.74
CA GLY A 1053 -43.79 -23.90 20.41
C GLY A 1053 -44.94 -23.53 21.34
N SER A 1054 -45.06 -22.25 21.66
CA SER A 1054 -46.17 -21.70 22.43
C SER A 1054 -46.64 -20.36 21.86
N ASP A 1055 -47.94 -20.10 22.01
CA ASP A 1055 -48.55 -18.81 21.63
C ASP A 1055 -48.76 -17.90 22.86
N ASN A 1056 -48.51 -18.42 24.09
CA ASN A 1056 -48.85 -17.73 25.34
C ASN A 1056 -47.89 -18.01 26.52
N LEU A 1057 -46.77 -18.72 26.31
CA LEU A 1057 -45.80 -19.19 27.32
C LEU A 1057 -46.34 -20.17 28.38
N VAL A 1058 -47.62 -20.53 28.31
CA VAL A 1058 -48.28 -21.45 29.25
C VAL A 1058 -48.48 -22.81 28.60
N ASP A 1059 -49.08 -22.82 27.40
CA ASP A 1059 -49.40 -24.03 26.65
C ASP A 1059 -48.28 -24.27 25.64
N TRP A 1060 -47.51 -25.34 25.85
CA TRP A 1060 -46.40 -25.74 25.00
C TRP A 1060 -46.77 -26.99 24.20
N VAL A 1061 -46.48 -26.97 22.90
CA VAL A 1061 -46.72 -28.09 22.01
C VAL A 1061 -45.39 -28.54 21.44
N THR A 1062 -45.10 -29.83 21.55
CA THR A 1062 -43.96 -30.46 20.88
C THR A 1062 -44.07 -30.28 19.37
N LEU A 1063 -43.07 -29.63 18.79
CA LEU A 1063 -42.96 -29.46 17.34
C LEU A 1063 -42.07 -30.56 16.78
N ILE A 1064 -40.93 -30.82 17.45
CA ILE A 1064 -39.97 -31.83 17.04
C ILE A 1064 -39.26 -32.46 18.23
N SER A 1065 -38.87 -33.72 18.10
CA SER A 1065 -38.11 -34.42 19.14
C SER A 1065 -37.07 -35.38 18.56
N LYS A 1066 -36.02 -35.64 19.33
CA LYS A 1066 -34.99 -36.67 19.08
C LYS A 1066 -34.62 -37.34 20.40
N SER A 1067 -34.54 -38.67 20.41
CA SER A 1067 -34.31 -39.47 21.64
C SER A 1067 -33.20 -40.52 21.52
N ASP A 1068 -32.57 -40.67 20.36
CA ASP A 1068 -31.54 -41.66 20.10
C ASP A 1068 -30.67 -41.19 18.91
N THR A 1069 -29.88 -42.09 18.32
CA THR A 1069 -29.05 -41.81 17.13
C THR A 1069 -29.84 -41.54 15.84
N THR A 1070 -31.18 -41.56 15.87
CA THR A 1070 -32.01 -41.28 14.69
C THR A 1070 -32.19 -39.79 14.40
N SER A 1071 -32.68 -39.46 13.22
CA SER A 1071 -33.07 -38.09 12.87
C SER A 1071 -34.23 -37.61 13.72
N PHE A 1072 -34.26 -36.31 14.01
CA PHE A 1072 -35.40 -35.64 14.63
C PHE A 1072 -36.73 -35.89 13.87
N ILE A 1073 -37.82 -36.04 14.62
CA ILE A 1073 -39.16 -36.38 14.09
C ILE A 1073 -40.18 -35.33 14.53
N GLY A 1074 -40.97 -34.77 13.61
CA GLY A 1074 -41.99 -33.76 13.95
C GLY A 1074 -42.57 -32.97 12.78
N THR A 1075 -43.28 -31.88 13.08
CA THR A 1075 -44.08 -31.06 12.14
C THR A 1075 -43.40 -29.74 11.76
N GLY A 1076 -42.09 -29.74 11.51
CA GLY A 1076 -41.37 -28.56 11.02
C GLY A 1076 -40.15 -28.94 10.18
N ILE A 1077 -39.45 -27.94 9.65
CA ILE A 1077 -38.34 -28.16 8.72
C ILE A 1077 -37.02 -28.13 9.49
N ILE A 1078 -36.21 -29.16 9.32
CA ILE A 1078 -34.83 -29.17 9.81
C ILE A 1078 -33.87 -28.98 8.66
N ALA A 1079 -32.92 -28.08 8.87
CA ALA A 1079 -31.65 -28.09 8.17
C ALA A 1079 -30.55 -28.48 9.17
N LEU A 1080 -29.69 -29.40 8.75
CA LEU A 1080 -28.42 -29.66 9.41
C LEU A 1080 -27.34 -28.97 8.61
N ASP A 1081 -26.51 -28.18 9.28
CA ASP A 1081 -25.34 -27.61 8.63
C ASP A 1081 -24.26 -28.71 8.46
N PRO A 1082 -23.32 -28.55 7.52
CA PRO A 1082 -22.19 -29.48 7.40
C PRO A 1082 -21.47 -29.65 8.76
N PRO A 1083 -21.05 -30.87 9.12
CA PRO A 1083 -20.29 -31.09 10.34
C PRO A 1083 -19.03 -30.21 10.40
N PHE A 1084 -18.84 -29.54 11.53
CA PHE A 1084 -17.78 -28.57 11.77
C PHE A 1084 -17.26 -28.71 13.22
N ASN A 1085 -15.94 -28.83 13.41
CA ASN A 1085 -15.28 -29.13 14.69
C ASN A 1085 -15.96 -30.25 15.52
N GLY A 1086 -16.29 -31.38 14.89
CA GLY A 1086 -16.95 -32.47 15.59
C GLY A 1086 -18.35 -32.11 16.11
N ARG A 1087 -19.00 -31.06 15.59
CA ARG A 1087 -20.36 -30.60 15.86
C ARG A 1087 -21.17 -30.37 14.58
N VAL A 1088 -22.48 -30.29 14.67
CA VAL A 1088 -23.47 -30.08 13.61
C VAL A 1088 -24.51 -29.12 14.18
N ARG A 1089 -24.64 -27.95 13.53
CA ARG A 1089 -25.70 -27.01 13.85
C ARG A 1089 -27.04 -27.54 13.38
N VAL A 1090 -28.00 -27.60 14.29
CA VAL A 1090 -29.39 -27.97 13.99
C VAL A 1090 -30.21 -26.69 13.88
N ARG A 1091 -30.81 -26.45 12.72
CA ARG A 1091 -31.73 -25.33 12.49
C ARG A 1091 -33.13 -25.87 12.32
N PHE A 1092 -34.02 -25.52 13.25
CA PHE A 1092 -35.44 -25.86 13.18
C PHE A 1092 -36.25 -24.62 12.81
N SER A 1093 -36.96 -24.69 11.68
CA SER A 1093 -37.89 -23.64 11.23
C SER A 1093 -39.33 -24.01 11.59
N ASP A 1094 -40.00 -23.14 12.35
CA ASP A 1094 -41.41 -23.30 12.70
C ASP A 1094 -42.32 -22.94 11.51
N GLU A 1095 -43.25 -23.85 11.19
CA GLU A 1095 -44.24 -23.64 10.14
C GLU A 1095 -45.29 -22.59 10.52
N ARG A 1096 -45.46 -22.29 11.81
CA ARG A 1096 -46.39 -21.25 12.31
C ARG A 1096 -45.65 -19.96 12.69
N TRP A 1097 -45.38 -19.13 11.70
CA TRP A 1097 -44.61 -17.89 11.83
C TRP A 1097 -45.46 -16.61 11.69
N ASP A 1098 -46.72 -16.72 11.29
CA ASP A 1098 -47.62 -15.59 10.99
C ASP A 1098 -48.43 -15.09 12.19
N LEU A 1099 -48.09 -15.54 13.41
CA LEU A 1099 -48.81 -15.17 14.64
C LEU A 1099 -48.18 -13.93 15.31
N PRO A 1100 -49.00 -13.07 15.93
CA PRO A 1100 -48.52 -11.83 16.57
C PRO A 1100 -47.66 -12.05 17.83
N ALA A 1101 -47.71 -13.25 18.43
CA ALA A 1101 -46.79 -13.68 19.48
C ALA A 1101 -46.54 -15.18 19.31
N ARG A 1102 -45.28 -15.56 19.09
CA ARG A 1102 -44.85 -16.96 18.94
C ARG A 1102 -43.55 -17.15 19.70
N PHE A 1103 -43.51 -18.17 20.56
CA PHE A 1103 -42.37 -18.50 21.39
C PHE A 1103 -41.87 -19.89 21.04
N LEU A 1104 -40.55 -20.05 20.95
CA LEU A 1104 -39.88 -21.33 20.75
C LEU A 1104 -38.97 -21.59 21.95
N ARG A 1105 -38.80 -22.87 22.31
CA ARG A 1105 -37.76 -23.29 23.24
C ARG A 1105 -37.21 -24.66 22.87
N LEU A 1106 -35.96 -24.89 23.23
CA LEU A 1106 -35.39 -26.22 23.34
C LEU A 1106 -35.61 -26.73 24.76
N ARG A 1107 -36.20 -27.91 24.89
CA ARG A 1107 -36.32 -28.67 26.13
C ARG A 1107 -35.41 -29.90 26.02
N VAL A 1108 -34.51 -30.05 27.00
CA VAL A 1108 -33.65 -31.22 27.12
C VAL A 1108 -34.09 -32.02 28.35
N GLU A 1109 -34.23 -33.33 28.20
CA GLU A 1109 -34.62 -34.24 29.26
C GLU A 1109 -33.65 -35.41 29.34
N TYR A 1110 -33.29 -35.82 30.56
CA TYR A 1110 -32.59 -37.07 30.81
C TYR A 1110 -33.58 -38.16 31.24
N ILE A 1111 -33.65 -39.26 30.50
CA ILE A 1111 -34.54 -40.41 30.72
C ILE A 1111 -33.70 -41.71 30.72
N PRO A 1112 -33.21 -42.17 31.89
CA PRO A 1112 -32.41 -43.39 32.04
C PRO A 1112 -33.18 -44.71 31.86
#